data_AF-A0A1E5A3X7-F1
#
_entry.id   AF-A0A1E5A3X7-F1
#
_cell.length_a   1.000
_cell.length_b   1.000
_cell.length_c   1.000
_cell.angle_alpha   90.00
_cell.angle_beta   90.00
_cell.angle_gamma   90.00
#
_symmetry.space_group_name_H-M   'P 1'
#
loop_
_entity.id
_entity.type
_entity.pdbx_description
1 polymer ?
#
loop_
_entity_poly.entity_id
_entity_poly.type
_entity_poly.pdbx_seq_one_letter_code
_entity_poly.pdbx_strand_id
1 'polypeptide(L)'
;MKYQWEQVTKPEGYDIFPGMDPAANWFILGPGSSAFFQYVQEEQLQPIEDAGEPKNQKSLFPSRYGNISVPVAFDIPEDAVNDDSVVRFFEALEVDPLRLSSGFFFTTPHMLDNLFNNNGQLLANPEFMRSFANSRASFKLFAPINGNTVKDTIFSDGPQPVTPGEWRNETVIMAVIDDGLGFANNSFRDKKSKSRFQYLWWQDTDATPSAGVPFGVEKGKKEIDDLLEDEPSDADVYRKFGTMDFKRDRRSTVALGLTHGTHVLDIAAGYDPDDDRQDRPIIGVQLWQEAVERGTGAELELYILAAVEYILKRAVQISDSVGEKLPVVINLSFGFNLGPHDGTSLFEKNLSKLIQSHNENEGGASIVISSGNNHLTRTHSEVTFDSRQPVHPSQLEWQVLPEDRTSTAMEIWLPYDSKVEDENTDFLPDQPRFTDDRFQFTLTTPTGLKSEPILCQHGAGARLNTIIGSDSHQIAEIKYCFVSGHTGRGMVRITLTPTAKLAAENGPWANTEVSPSGVWTITLTRRAFNKDEIAQGTVEKIDAWIVSDDQVYGYPLLGQQSYFVNDLYDDYDTQGREIVEDSGGSSPVRRKSLINAAATGENVNVAGSYYERELEQTEYSAGGPKVGAKAETVNPSYNRKPDLLAASEGSRIHYGVLAAGSMSGSVRPMGGTSVAAPMFARRLADELAKPGCTSLAATVNVIEGLDSSSSLTDERGGFGLLKPFHRVKEKRFITDSSA
;
A
#
# COMPACT_ATOMS: atom_id res chain seq x y z
N MET A 1 9.83 13.35 -24.79
CA MET A 1 9.16 12.30 -25.54
C MET A 1 7.70 12.24 -25.13
N LYS A 2 6.80 12.84 -25.92
CA LYS A 2 5.38 12.44 -25.81
C LYS A 2 5.30 11.00 -26.30
N TYR A 3 4.82 10.07 -25.48
CA TYR A 3 4.41 8.78 -25.99
C TYR A 3 3.27 9.04 -26.98
N GLN A 4 3.53 8.82 -28.27
CA GLN A 4 2.52 8.92 -29.31
C GLN A 4 2.22 7.50 -29.78
N TRP A 5 0.95 7.17 -29.83
CA TRP A 5 0.47 6.01 -30.55
C TRP A 5 0.71 6.26 -32.04
N GLU A 6 1.68 5.57 -32.61
CA GLU A 6 1.96 5.62 -34.05
C GLU A 6 1.51 4.30 -34.67
N GLN A 7 0.58 4.41 -35.62
CA GLN A 7 0.15 3.26 -36.42
C GLN A 7 1.31 2.88 -37.35
N VAL A 8 1.86 1.69 -37.18
CA VAL A 8 2.95 1.19 -38.02
C VAL A 8 2.44 0.15 -39.01
N THR A 9 3.04 0.14 -40.20
CA THR A 9 2.80 -0.92 -41.20
C THR A 9 3.81 -2.04 -40.94
N LYS A 10 3.37 -3.30 -41.03
CA LYS A 10 4.22 -4.49 -40.86
C LYS A 10 5.57 -4.32 -41.61
N PRO A 11 6.74 -4.41 -40.94
CA PRO A 11 8.01 -4.43 -41.63
C PRO A 11 8.18 -5.73 -42.43
N GLU A 12 8.73 -5.65 -43.65
CA GLU A 12 9.08 -6.84 -44.44
C GLU A 12 10.11 -7.69 -43.66
N GLY A 13 9.86 -9.00 -43.53
CA GLY A 13 10.79 -9.96 -42.91
C GLY A 13 10.41 -10.47 -41.51
N TYR A 14 9.26 -10.09 -40.94
CA TYR A 14 8.80 -10.56 -39.62
C TYR A 14 7.62 -11.54 -39.71
N ASP A 15 7.67 -12.62 -38.93
CA ASP A 15 6.64 -13.68 -38.85
C ASP A 15 5.48 -13.30 -37.92
N ILE A 16 4.26 -13.73 -38.28
CA ILE A 16 3.02 -13.51 -37.51
C ILE A 16 2.66 -14.83 -36.82
N PHE A 17 2.37 -14.79 -35.52
CA PHE A 17 1.98 -15.98 -34.77
C PHE A 17 0.58 -16.49 -35.18
N PRO A 18 0.33 -17.81 -35.11
CA PRO A 18 -1.00 -18.37 -35.43
C PRO A 18 -2.07 -17.83 -34.47
N GLY A 19 -3.09 -17.16 -35.01
CA GLY A 19 -4.20 -16.59 -34.24
C GLY A 19 -4.32 -15.06 -34.29
N MET A 20 -3.35 -14.36 -34.91
CA MET A 20 -3.39 -12.90 -35.11
C MET A 20 -3.91 -12.54 -36.51
N ASP A 21 -4.69 -11.46 -36.60
CA ASP A 21 -5.20 -10.95 -37.88
C ASP A 21 -4.13 -10.08 -38.58
N PRO A 22 -3.58 -10.52 -39.72
CA PRO A 22 -2.58 -9.76 -40.47
C PRO A 22 -3.10 -8.43 -41.04
N ALA A 23 -4.41 -8.18 -41.02
CA ALA A 23 -5.04 -6.95 -41.49
C ALA A 23 -5.29 -5.91 -40.36
N ALA A 24 -5.00 -6.24 -39.09
CA ALA A 24 -5.18 -5.34 -37.97
C ALA A 24 -4.15 -4.19 -37.97
N ASN A 25 -4.52 -3.05 -37.37
CA ASN A 25 -3.65 -1.89 -37.23
C ASN A 25 -2.64 -2.14 -36.09
N TRP A 26 -1.34 -2.02 -36.38
CA TRP A 26 -0.27 -2.25 -35.41
C TRP A 26 0.10 -0.95 -34.72
N PHE A 27 0.29 -0.99 -33.40
CA PHE A 27 0.63 0.19 -32.61
C PHE A 27 1.86 -0.05 -31.73
N ILE A 28 2.81 0.89 -31.76
CA ILE A 28 3.99 0.88 -30.88
C ILE A 28 3.85 2.00 -29.86
N LEU A 29 3.98 1.68 -28.57
CA LEU A 29 4.11 2.66 -27.51
C LEU A 29 5.59 2.94 -27.24
N GLY A 30 6.09 4.08 -27.69
CA GLY A 30 7.49 4.45 -27.51
C GLY A 30 7.81 5.88 -27.94
N PRO A 31 9.10 6.27 -27.97
CA PRO A 31 9.58 7.62 -28.32
C PRO A 31 9.27 8.13 -29.74
N GLY A 32 8.39 7.48 -30.50
CA GLY A 32 8.27 7.62 -31.94
C GLY A 32 9.17 6.63 -32.68
N SER A 33 8.69 6.07 -33.79
CA SER A 33 9.38 5.03 -34.58
C SER A 33 10.79 5.43 -35.01
N SER A 34 11.01 6.70 -35.31
CA SER A 34 12.28 7.27 -35.75
C SER A 34 13.40 7.15 -34.71
N ALA A 35 13.12 7.35 -33.42
CA ALA A 35 14.13 7.25 -32.35
C ALA A 35 14.51 5.79 -32.05
N PHE A 36 13.58 4.85 -32.19
CA PHE A 36 13.86 3.42 -32.09
C PHE A 36 14.76 2.93 -33.23
N PHE A 37 14.46 3.32 -34.47
CA PHE A 37 15.28 2.94 -35.63
C PHE A 37 16.65 3.64 -35.65
N GLN A 38 16.74 4.85 -35.12
CA GLN A 38 17.99 5.58 -34.98
C GLN A 38 18.91 4.94 -33.91
N TYR A 39 18.35 4.46 -32.80
CA TYR A 39 19.09 3.69 -31.77
C TYR A 39 19.65 2.36 -32.31
N VAL A 40 18.86 1.65 -33.13
CA VAL A 40 19.29 0.41 -33.80
C VAL A 40 20.39 0.66 -34.84
N GLN A 41 20.36 1.79 -35.55
CA GLN A 41 21.39 2.18 -36.52
C GLN A 41 22.68 2.71 -35.87
N GLU A 42 22.58 3.47 -34.78
CA GLU A 42 23.74 4.07 -34.08
C GLU A 42 24.62 3.02 -33.36
N GLU A 43 24.03 1.91 -32.89
CA GLU A 43 24.74 0.80 -32.20
C GLU A 43 25.32 -0.27 -33.16
N GLN A 44 25.24 -0.10 -34.50
CA GLN A 44 25.75 -1.04 -35.52
C GLN A 44 25.40 -2.54 -35.28
N LEU A 45 24.18 -2.84 -34.84
CA LEU A 45 23.75 -4.21 -34.60
C LEU A 45 23.57 -4.96 -35.94
N GLN A 46 24.49 -5.87 -36.27
CA GLN A 46 24.40 -6.72 -37.46
C GLN A 46 23.45 -7.91 -37.20
N PRO A 47 22.57 -8.28 -38.17
CA PRO A 47 21.77 -9.50 -38.08
C PRO A 47 22.69 -10.73 -38.01
N ILE A 48 22.36 -11.70 -37.15
CA ILE A 48 23.06 -12.99 -37.13
C ILE A 48 22.55 -13.81 -38.34
N GLU A 49 23.38 -13.96 -39.38
CA GLU A 49 23.05 -14.66 -40.63
C GLU A 49 23.12 -16.21 -40.54
N ASP A 50 23.42 -16.81 -39.39
CA ASP A 50 23.68 -18.25 -39.31
C ASP A 50 22.93 -18.93 -38.16
N ALA A 51 21.67 -19.31 -38.42
CA ALA A 51 20.97 -20.36 -37.68
C ALA A 51 20.18 -21.20 -38.68
N GLY A 52 20.72 -22.36 -39.05
CA GLY A 52 20.15 -23.28 -40.03
C GLY A 52 18.72 -23.71 -39.72
N GLU A 53 18.01 -24.11 -40.77
CA GLU A 53 16.58 -24.47 -40.79
C GLU A 53 16.09 -25.22 -39.52
N PRO A 54 15.14 -24.65 -38.75
CA PRO A 54 14.57 -25.34 -37.61
C PRO A 54 13.46 -26.30 -38.06
N LYS A 55 13.77 -27.59 -38.08
CA LYS A 55 12.75 -28.64 -38.09
C LYS A 55 12.16 -28.76 -36.68
N ASN A 56 10.91 -28.32 -36.53
CA ASN A 56 10.01 -28.63 -35.41
C ASN A 56 10.57 -28.36 -34.00
N GLN A 57 10.52 -27.11 -33.52
CA GLN A 57 10.42 -26.85 -32.08
C GLN A 57 9.77 -25.50 -31.78
N LYS A 58 8.70 -25.56 -30.97
CA LYS A 58 8.07 -24.45 -30.26
C LYS A 58 9.05 -23.92 -29.20
N SER A 59 9.91 -22.96 -29.55
CA SER A 59 10.80 -22.29 -28.58
C SER A 59 10.76 -20.79 -28.78
N LEU A 60 10.04 -20.09 -27.90
CA LEU A 60 10.19 -18.66 -27.68
C LEU A 60 11.55 -18.44 -27.00
N PHE A 61 12.54 -17.95 -27.76
CA PHE A 61 13.76 -17.41 -27.18
C PHE A 61 13.53 -15.94 -26.80
N PRO A 62 13.74 -15.52 -25.55
CA PRO A 62 14.04 -14.12 -25.29
C PRO A 62 15.42 -13.86 -25.92
N SER A 63 15.51 -12.99 -26.92
CA SER A 63 16.81 -12.61 -27.46
C SER A 63 17.56 -11.80 -26.39
N ARG A 64 18.44 -12.45 -25.62
CA ARG A 64 19.44 -11.79 -24.79
C ARG A 64 20.48 -11.14 -25.72
N TYR A 65 20.58 -9.82 -25.66
CA TYR A 65 21.72 -9.09 -26.20
C TYR A 65 22.45 -8.39 -25.04
N GLY A 66 23.41 -9.09 -24.44
CA GLY A 66 24.18 -8.57 -23.30
C GLY A 66 23.35 -8.33 -22.03
N ASN A 67 23.74 -7.31 -21.25
CA ASN A 67 23.14 -6.92 -19.95
C ASN A 67 21.86 -6.06 -20.09
N ILE A 68 21.23 -6.00 -21.26
CA ILE A 68 20.04 -5.17 -21.51
C ILE A 68 18.87 -6.07 -21.90
N SER A 69 17.76 -5.96 -21.16
CA SER A 69 16.47 -6.56 -21.52
C SER A 69 15.68 -5.59 -22.40
N VAL A 70 15.30 -6.02 -23.61
CA VAL A 70 14.41 -5.26 -24.52
C VAL A 70 12.94 -5.54 -24.15
N PRO A 71 12.06 -4.53 -24.07
CA PRO A 71 10.65 -4.77 -23.83
C PRO A 71 9.99 -5.54 -24.99
N VAL A 72 9.22 -6.56 -24.67
CA VAL A 72 8.38 -7.30 -25.62
C VAL A 72 7.13 -6.46 -25.88
N ALA A 73 6.89 -6.08 -27.13
CA ALA A 73 5.65 -5.43 -27.54
C ALA A 73 4.54 -6.48 -27.69
N PHE A 74 3.35 -6.20 -27.17
CA PHE A 74 2.16 -7.03 -27.35
C PHE A 74 1.09 -6.26 -28.12
N ASP A 75 0.37 -6.98 -28.98
CA ASP A 75 -0.77 -6.51 -29.76
C ASP A 75 -2.08 -6.73 -28.97
N ILE A 76 -2.96 -5.72 -28.91
CA ILE A 76 -4.34 -5.87 -28.44
C ILE A 76 -5.24 -5.13 -29.45
N PRO A 77 -5.97 -5.86 -30.32
CA PRO A 77 -6.89 -5.25 -31.29
C PRO A 77 -8.01 -4.47 -30.60
N GLU A 78 -8.42 -3.33 -31.18
CA GLU A 78 -9.49 -2.44 -30.65
C GLU A 78 -10.85 -3.15 -30.46
N ASP A 79 -11.09 -4.21 -31.23
CA ASP A 79 -12.29 -5.04 -31.24
C ASP A 79 -12.20 -6.28 -30.32
N ALA A 80 -11.01 -6.60 -29.79
CA ALA A 80 -10.79 -7.69 -28.83
C ALA A 80 -10.99 -7.26 -27.36
N VAL A 81 -11.36 -6.00 -27.12
CA VAL A 81 -11.68 -5.46 -25.77
C VAL A 81 -13.00 -6.02 -25.23
N ASN A 82 -13.77 -6.76 -26.06
CA ASN A 82 -14.96 -7.48 -25.64
C ASN A 82 -14.77 -9.01 -25.72
N ASP A 83 -15.00 -9.65 -24.58
CA ASP A 83 -15.17 -11.09 -24.31
C ASP A 83 -14.02 -12.07 -24.64
N ASP A 84 -13.67 -12.87 -23.60
CA ASP A 84 -13.09 -14.22 -23.57
C ASP A 84 -11.78 -14.53 -24.35
N SER A 85 -11.33 -13.65 -25.23
CA SER A 85 -10.25 -13.88 -26.20
C SER A 85 -8.87 -13.60 -25.62
N VAL A 86 -8.73 -12.57 -24.78
CA VAL A 86 -7.48 -12.24 -24.08
C VAL A 86 -7.06 -13.36 -23.12
N VAL A 87 -8.00 -13.93 -22.39
CA VAL A 87 -7.73 -15.03 -21.44
C VAL A 87 -7.25 -16.30 -22.17
N ARG A 88 -7.92 -16.68 -23.27
CA ARG A 88 -7.53 -17.85 -24.09
C ARG A 88 -6.20 -17.67 -24.83
N PHE A 89 -5.86 -16.45 -25.23
CA PHE A 89 -4.59 -16.14 -25.90
C PHE A 89 -3.38 -16.45 -25.00
N PHE A 90 -3.48 -16.13 -23.70
CA PHE A 90 -2.40 -16.41 -22.74
C PHE A 90 -2.38 -17.87 -22.25
N GLU A 91 -3.52 -18.56 -22.19
CA GLU A 91 -3.56 -20.02 -21.95
C GLU A 91 -2.86 -20.83 -23.05
N ALA A 92 -2.84 -20.33 -24.30
CA ALA A 92 -2.24 -21.00 -25.45
C ALA A 92 -0.69 -20.86 -25.54
N LEU A 93 -0.07 -19.97 -24.77
CA LEU A 93 1.34 -19.62 -24.93
C LEU A 93 2.35 -20.62 -24.33
N GLU A 94 1.92 -21.66 -23.59
CA GLU A 94 2.77 -22.74 -23.01
C GLU A 94 4.16 -22.26 -22.49
N VAL A 95 4.25 -21.05 -21.91
CA VAL A 95 5.52 -20.48 -21.44
C VAL A 95 5.88 -21.12 -20.11
N ASP A 96 7.11 -21.64 -20.00
CA ASP A 96 7.67 -22.15 -18.76
C ASP A 96 7.73 -21.02 -17.70
N PRO A 97 6.89 -21.05 -16.64
CA PRO A 97 6.75 -19.96 -15.66
C PRO A 97 8.02 -19.73 -14.84
N LEU A 98 9.00 -20.63 -14.91
CA LEU A 98 10.16 -20.70 -14.04
C LEU A 98 11.35 -19.85 -14.49
N ARG A 99 11.35 -19.34 -15.74
CA ARG A 99 12.46 -18.55 -16.30
C ARG A 99 12.28 -17.04 -16.24
N LEU A 100 11.13 -16.56 -15.79
CA LEU A 100 10.80 -15.13 -15.64
C LEU A 100 10.73 -14.80 -14.14
N SER A 101 11.81 -15.05 -13.41
CA SER A 101 11.86 -15.14 -11.94
C SER A 101 11.69 -13.84 -11.15
N SER A 102 11.14 -12.79 -11.74
CA SER A 102 10.67 -11.62 -11.00
C SER A 102 9.32 -11.20 -11.57
N GLY A 103 8.32 -11.02 -10.70
CA GLY A 103 7.04 -10.47 -11.08
C GLY A 103 7.27 -9.19 -11.87
N PHE A 104 7.03 -9.27 -13.18
CA PHE A 104 7.17 -8.15 -14.09
C PHE A 104 6.07 -7.12 -13.78
N PHE A 105 6.26 -6.32 -12.73
CA PHE A 105 5.60 -5.04 -12.60
C PHE A 105 6.25 -4.10 -13.61
N PHE A 106 5.87 -4.23 -14.88
CA PHE A 106 6.01 -3.16 -15.86
C PHE A 106 5.01 -2.08 -15.48
N THR A 107 5.34 -1.32 -14.45
CA THR A 107 4.79 0.01 -14.29
C THR A 107 5.98 0.94 -14.22
N THR A 108 6.31 1.57 -15.34
CA THR A 108 6.89 2.90 -15.19
C THR A 108 5.89 3.71 -14.33
N PRO A 109 6.33 4.61 -13.43
CA PRO A 109 5.41 5.44 -12.65
C PRO A 109 4.30 6.06 -13.51
N HIS A 110 4.63 6.41 -14.76
CA HIS A 110 3.70 6.88 -15.79
C HIS A 110 2.56 5.92 -16.19
N MET A 111 2.72 4.60 -16.06
CA MET A 111 1.64 3.64 -16.36
C MET A 111 0.57 3.63 -15.27
N LEU A 112 0.97 3.78 -14.00
CA LEU A 112 -0.01 3.90 -12.92
C LEU A 112 -0.72 5.26 -12.99
N ASP A 113 -0.05 6.34 -13.42
CA ASP A 113 -0.70 7.65 -13.64
C ASP A 113 -1.89 7.54 -14.61
N ASN A 114 -1.81 6.66 -15.62
CA ASN A 114 -2.88 6.43 -16.60
C ASN A 114 -4.03 5.55 -16.06
N LEU A 115 -3.86 4.91 -14.91
CA LEU A 115 -4.93 4.15 -14.26
C LEU A 115 -5.89 5.05 -13.49
N PHE A 116 -5.61 6.35 -13.34
CA PHE A 116 -6.44 7.25 -12.55
C PHE A 116 -6.81 8.50 -13.35
N ASN A 117 -8.00 9.02 -13.11
CA ASN A 117 -8.41 10.30 -13.68
C ASN A 117 -7.96 11.48 -12.80
N ASN A 118 -8.27 12.70 -13.23
CA ASN A 118 -7.90 13.92 -12.49
C ASN A 118 -8.53 14.01 -11.07
N ASN A 119 -9.61 13.28 -10.81
CA ASN A 119 -10.27 13.19 -9.51
C ASN A 119 -9.69 12.05 -8.64
N GLY A 120 -8.65 11.35 -9.10
CA GLY A 120 -8.06 10.19 -8.41
C GLY A 120 -8.88 8.90 -8.53
N GLN A 121 -9.93 8.87 -9.35
CA GLN A 121 -10.76 7.68 -9.54
C GLN A 121 -10.06 6.68 -10.44
N LEU A 122 -10.21 5.39 -10.15
CA LEU A 122 -9.62 4.33 -10.95
C LEU A 122 -10.35 4.23 -12.30
N LEU A 123 -9.59 4.34 -13.39
CA LEU A 123 -10.03 4.22 -14.78
C LEU A 123 -9.96 2.79 -15.32
N ALA A 124 -9.65 1.81 -14.47
CA ALA A 124 -9.44 0.42 -14.85
C ALA A 124 -10.67 -0.24 -15.50
N ASN A 125 -10.50 -1.07 -16.54
CA ASN A 125 -11.62 -1.88 -17.05
C ASN A 125 -12.07 -2.85 -15.93
N PRO A 126 -13.39 -3.00 -15.64
CA PRO A 126 -13.87 -4.00 -14.69
C PRO A 126 -13.34 -5.42 -14.95
N GLU A 127 -13.18 -5.81 -16.22
CA GLU A 127 -12.56 -7.09 -16.60
C GLU A 127 -11.06 -7.15 -16.29
N PHE A 128 -10.34 -6.01 -16.33
CA PHE A 128 -8.95 -5.93 -15.86
C PHE A 128 -8.89 -6.15 -14.34
N MET A 129 -9.73 -5.47 -13.56
CA MET A 129 -9.76 -5.66 -12.09
C MET A 129 -10.21 -7.08 -11.71
N ARG A 130 -11.13 -7.66 -12.49
CA ARG A 130 -11.54 -9.06 -12.36
C ARG A 130 -10.41 -10.03 -12.65
N SER A 131 -9.67 -9.85 -13.75
CA SER A 131 -8.50 -10.66 -14.10
C SER A 131 -7.37 -10.49 -13.08
N PHE A 132 -7.14 -9.26 -12.61
CA PHE A 132 -6.18 -8.93 -11.56
C PHE A 132 -6.51 -9.63 -10.24
N ALA A 133 -7.79 -9.77 -9.90
CA ALA A 133 -8.26 -10.46 -8.70
C ALA A 133 -8.37 -11.99 -8.85
N ASN A 134 -8.69 -12.50 -10.05
CA ASN A 134 -8.93 -13.93 -10.28
C ASN A 134 -7.67 -14.71 -10.72
N SER A 135 -6.60 -14.04 -11.15
CA SER A 135 -5.37 -14.70 -11.56
C SER A 135 -4.56 -15.18 -10.35
N ARG A 136 -4.44 -16.50 -10.18
CA ARG A 136 -3.51 -17.14 -9.22
C ARG A 136 -2.04 -17.09 -9.69
N ALA A 137 -1.78 -16.60 -10.90
CA ALA A 137 -0.45 -16.54 -11.49
C ALA A 137 0.37 -15.37 -10.92
N SER A 138 1.67 -15.57 -10.77
CA SER A 138 2.65 -14.56 -10.29
C SER A 138 2.88 -13.39 -11.25
N PHE A 139 2.16 -13.34 -12.38
CA PHE A 139 2.31 -12.33 -13.43
C PHE A 139 0.96 -11.70 -13.76
N LYS A 140 0.91 -10.36 -13.68
CA LYS A 140 -0.26 -9.55 -14.03
C LYS A 140 0.17 -8.51 -15.06
N LEU A 141 -0.38 -8.59 -16.28
CA LEU A 141 -0.03 -7.69 -17.38
C LEU A 141 -0.97 -6.47 -17.39
N PHE A 142 -0.41 -5.28 -17.57
CA PHE A 142 -1.15 -4.01 -17.63
C PHE A 142 -1.36 -3.61 -19.09
N ALA A 143 -2.62 -3.45 -19.51
CA ALA A 143 -2.95 -2.84 -20.80
C ALA A 143 -3.35 -1.37 -20.57
N PRO A 144 -2.82 -0.40 -21.33
CA PRO A 144 -3.26 0.99 -21.24
C PRO A 144 -4.72 1.10 -21.69
N ILE A 145 -5.49 1.88 -20.94
CA ILE A 145 -6.88 2.15 -21.24
C ILE A 145 -6.93 3.37 -22.14
N ASN A 146 -7.54 3.21 -23.31
CA ASN A 146 -7.69 4.31 -24.25
C ASN A 146 -8.49 5.45 -23.60
N GLY A 147 -7.89 6.62 -23.46
CA GLY A 147 -8.43 7.79 -22.74
C GLY A 147 -9.72 8.40 -23.31
N ASN A 148 -10.31 7.80 -24.35
CA ASN A 148 -11.54 8.28 -24.99
C ASN A 148 -12.79 7.45 -24.68
N THR A 149 -12.69 6.34 -23.94
CA THR A 149 -13.83 5.39 -23.78
C THR A 149 -14.31 5.14 -22.36
N VAL A 150 -13.64 5.63 -21.31
CA VAL A 150 -14.09 5.42 -19.92
C VAL A 150 -14.41 6.77 -19.28
N LYS A 151 -15.68 7.16 -19.38
CA LYS A 151 -16.24 8.30 -18.62
C LYS A 151 -16.83 7.87 -17.28
N ASP A 152 -17.03 6.57 -17.09
CA ASP A 152 -17.73 6.03 -15.93
C ASP A 152 -16.78 5.23 -15.06
N THR A 153 -16.95 5.40 -13.77
CA THR A 153 -16.18 4.73 -12.73
C THR A 153 -16.36 3.21 -12.77
N ILE A 154 -15.41 2.41 -12.26
CA ILE A 154 -15.46 0.93 -12.34
C ILE A 154 -16.61 0.26 -11.56
N PHE A 155 -17.33 1.04 -10.75
CA PHE A 155 -18.41 0.57 -9.89
C PHE A 155 -19.73 1.06 -10.47
N SER A 156 -20.67 0.16 -10.72
CA SER A 156 -22.03 0.53 -11.10
C SER A 156 -22.92 0.76 -9.88
N ASP A 157 -24.18 1.09 -10.13
CA ASP A 157 -25.20 1.06 -9.09
C ASP A 157 -25.30 -0.35 -8.49
N GLY A 158 -25.08 -0.45 -7.18
CA GLY A 158 -25.14 -1.69 -6.42
C GLY A 158 -26.57 -2.00 -5.96
N PRO A 159 -26.73 -2.92 -5.00
CA PRO A 159 -28.00 -3.12 -4.31
C PRO A 159 -28.52 -1.79 -3.76
N GLN A 160 -29.81 -1.53 -3.89
CA GLN A 160 -30.38 -0.30 -3.34
C GLN A 160 -30.30 -0.32 -1.80
N PRO A 161 -29.93 0.81 -1.16
CA PRO A 161 -29.83 0.87 0.29
C PRO A 161 -31.22 0.72 0.92
N VAL A 162 -31.28 0.21 2.15
CA VAL A 162 -32.54 0.09 2.89
C VAL A 162 -32.56 1.18 3.95
N THR A 163 -33.43 2.18 3.75
CA THR A 163 -33.59 3.30 4.67
C THR A 163 -34.60 2.98 5.77
N PRO A 164 -34.24 3.16 7.06
CA PRO A 164 -35.20 3.14 8.17
C PRO A 164 -36.38 4.13 8.11
N GLY A 165 -36.43 5.04 7.13
CA GLY A 165 -37.50 6.02 6.96
C GLY A 165 -37.31 7.34 7.75
N GLU A 166 -36.56 7.34 8.86
CA GLU A 166 -36.25 8.53 9.67
C GLU A 166 -34.76 8.60 10.05
N TRP A 167 -33.88 8.79 9.07
CA TRP A 167 -32.51 9.22 9.36
C TRP A 167 -32.52 10.69 9.78
N ARG A 168 -31.79 11.03 10.85
CA ARG A 168 -31.72 12.41 11.40
C ARG A 168 -30.50 13.16 10.84
N ASN A 169 -30.51 14.48 10.94
CA ASN A 169 -29.38 15.38 10.63
C ASN A 169 -28.05 15.02 11.35
N GLU A 170 -28.09 14.13 12.34
CA GLU A 170 -26.92 13.68 13.14
C GLU A 170 -26.27 12.40 12.59
N THR A 171 -26.77 11.90 11.45
CA THR A 171 -26.32 10.64 10.85
C THR A 171 -24.92 10.78 10.28
N VAL A 172 -24.03 9.84 10.62
CA VAL A 172 -22.68 9.75 10.04
C VAL A 172 -22.41 8.32 9.65
N ILE A 173 -22.02 8.10 8.39
CA ILE A 173 -21.66 6.79 7.86
C ILE A 173 -20.30 6.38 8.42
N MET A 174 -20.23 5.21 9.04
CA MET A 174 -18.98 4.59 9.47
C MET A 174 -18.51 3.61 8.40
N ALA A 175 -17.28 3.74 7.94
CA ALA A 175 -16.69 2.81 7.01
C ALA A 175 -15.39 2.21 7.55
N VAL A 176 -15.20 0.92 7.33
CA VAL A 176 -14.00 0.20 7.77
C VAL A 176 -13.49 -0.66 6.62
N ILE A 177 -12.21 -0.46 6.30
CA ILE A 177 -11.46 -1.26 5.33
C ILE A 177 -10.51 -2.14 6.13
N ASP A 178 -10.76 -3.45 6.19
CA ASP A 178 -9.94 -4.37 6.97
C ASP A 178 -9.99 -5.82 6.48
N ASP A 179 -9.35 -6.75 7.21
CA ASP A 179 -9.48 -8.20 7.04
C ASP A 179 -10.07 -8.89 8.29
N GLY A 180 -10.97 -9.84 8.06
CA GLY A 180 -11.68 -10.58 9.09
C GLY A 180 -12.85 -9.78 9.68
N LEU A 181 -13.61 -9.08 8.84
CA LEU A 181 -14.80 -8.32 9.25
C LEU A 181 -15.93 -9.23 9.73
N GLY A 182 -16.15 -9.25 11.04
CA GLY A 182 -17.16 -10.05 11.72
C GLY A 182 -18.57 -9.45 11.61
N PHE A 183 -19.09 -9.30 10.39
CA PHE A 183 -20.34 -8.56 10.13
C PHE A 183 -21.58 -9.11 10.85
N ALA A 184 -21.62 -10.40 11.20
CA ALA A 184 -22.73 -11.02 11.91
C ALA A 184 -22.79 -10.65 13.41
N ASN A 185 -21.72 -10.06 13.96
CA ASN A 185 -21.61 -9.77 15.39
C ASN A 185 -22.73 -8.82 15.87
N ASN A 186 -23.31 -9.15 17.03
CA ASN A 186 -24.36 -8.35 17.67
C ASN A 186 -24.00 -6.88 17.89
N SER A 187 -22.71 -6.55 18.02
CA SER A 187 -22.28 -5.16 18.16
C SER A 187 -22.50 -4.31 16.90
N PHE A 188 -22.81 -4.92 15.75
CA PHE A 188 -23.06 -4.23 14.48
C PHE A 188 -24.54 -4.23 14.08
N ARG A 189 -25.43 -4.52 15.02
CA ARG A 189 -26.88 -4.56 14.80
C ARG A 189 -27.55 -3.27 15.29
N ASP A 190 -28.69 -2.90 14.68
CA ASP A 190 -29.53 -1.79 15.16
C ASP A 190 -30.41 -2.32 16.31
N LYS A 191 -31.06 -3.44 16.10
CA LYS A 191 -31.81 -4.28 17.04
C LYS A 191 -31.29 -5.70 16.91
N LYS A 192 -31.55 -6.56 17.90
CA LYS A 192 -31.00 -7.94 17.94
C LYS A 192 -31.15 -8.76 16.64
N SER A 193 -32.06 -8.41 15.71
CA SER A 193 -32.26 -9.12 14.44
C SER A 193 -31.82 -8.39 13.15
N LYS A 194 -31.49 -7.08 13.16
CA LYS A 194 -31.23 -6.32 11.93
C LYS A 194 -29.86 -5.63 11.98
N SER A 195 -29.15 -5.63 10.85
CA SER A 195 -27.78 -5.13 10.72
C SER A 195 -27.73 -3.62 10.52
N ARG A 196 -26.69 -2.95 11.05
CA ARG A 196 -26.36 -1.56 10.68
C ARG A 196 -25.56 -1.47 9.39
N PHE A 197 -25.06 -2.59 8.87
CA PHE A 197 -24.44 -2.61 7.55
C PHE A 197 -25.47 -2.25 6.48
N GLN A 198 -25.16 -1.18 5.74
CA GLN A 198 -25.85 -0.85 4.51
C GLN A 198 -25.22 -1.58 3.32
N TYR A 199 -23.90 -1.71 3.35
CA TYR A 199 -23.11 -2.36 2.33
C TYR A 199 -21.95 -3.14 2.94
N LEU A 200 -21.68 -4.31 2.40
CA LEU A 200 -20.49 -5.11 2.67
C LEU A 200 -19.89 -5.56 1.34
N TRP A 201 -18.68 -5.11 1.04
CA TRP A 201 -17.90 -5.64 -0.07
C TRP A 201 -16.87 -6.64 0.43
N TRP A 202 -17.04 -7.88 0.01
CA TRP A 202 -16.12 -8.98 0.30
C TRP A 202 -15.23 -9.24 -0.92
N GLN A 203 -14.04 -8.64 -0.93
CA GLN A 203 -13.09 -8.76 -2.05
C GLN A 203 -12.56 -10.19 -2.20
N ASP A 204 -12.41 -10.90 -1.08
CA ASP A 204 -11.83 -12.25 -1.05
C ASP A 204 -12.87 -13.37 -1.27
N THR A 205 -13.29 -13.58 -2.52
CA THR A 205 -14.17 -14.72 -2.83
C THR A 205 -14.01 -15.23 -4.26
N ASP A 206 -14.15 -16.55 -4.44
CA ASP A 206 -14.26 -17.21 -5.74
C ASP A 206 -15.66 -17.09 -6.38
N ALA A 207 -16.60 -16.41 -5.72
CA ALA A 207 -17.93 -16.20 -6.26
C ALA A 207 -17.89 -15.21 -7.43
N THR A 208 -18.80 -15.41 -8.40
CA THR A 208 -18.96 -14.49 -9.53
C THR A 208 -19.21 -13.07 -9.02
N PRO A 209 -18.55 -12.04 -9.58
CA PRO A 209 -18.76 -10.68 -9.15
C PRO A 209 -20.23 -10.27 -9.24
N SER A 210 -20.74 -9.68 -8.16
CA SER A 210 -22.06 -9.06 -8.16
C SER A 210 -22.05 -7.81 -9.03
N ALA A 211 -23.19 -7.47 -9.64
CA ALA A 211 -23.29 -6.41 -10.66
C ALA A 211 -22.63 -5.06 -10.26
N GLY A 212 -22.64 -4.70 -8.96
CA GLY A 212 -22.13 -3.43 -8.44
C GLY A 212 -20.62 -3.30 -8.21
N VAL A 213 -19.84 -4.39 -8.28
CA VAL A 213 -18.39 -4.39 -7.98
C VAL A 213 -17.61 -5.19 -9.03
N PRO A 214 -16.36 -4.79 -9.35
CA PRO A 214 -15.58 -5.44 -10.40
C PRO A 214 -15.10 -6.85 -10.05
N PHE A 215 -14.90 -7.13 -8.75
CA PHE A 215 -14.46 -8.42 -8.22
C PHE A 215 -15.01 -8.63 -6.81
N GLY A 216 -14.91 -9.87 -6.32
CA GLY A 216 -15.49 -10.25 -5.04
C GLY A 216 -17.02 -10.19 -5.05
N VAL A 217 -17.64 -10.16 -3.87
CA VAL A 217 -19.11 -10.08 -3.74
C VAL A 217 -19.50 -8.90 -2.89
N GLU A 218 -20.48 -8.14 -3.37
CA GLU A 218 -21.19 -7.13 -2.60
C GLU A 218 -22.47 -7.71 -2.00
N LYS A 219 -22.77 -7.34 -0.75
CA LYS A 219 -24.07 -7.56 -0.10
C LYS A 219 -24.66 -6.25 0.37
N GLY A 220 -25.91 -6.01 -0.03
CA GLY A 220 -26.71 -4.92 0.52
C GLY A 220 -27.38 -5.30 1.85
N LYS A 221 -27.86 -4.30 2.58
CA LYS A 221 -28.54 -4.48 3.88
C LYS A 221 -29.57 -5.59 3.90
N LYS A 222 -30.47 -5.64 2.90
CA LYS A 222 -31.51 -6.68 2.84
C LYS A 222 -30.92 -8.09 2.85
N GLU A 223 -29.90 -8.34 2.04
CA GLU A 223 -29.28 -9.66 1.96
C GLU A 223 -28.54 -10.01 3.25
N ILE A 224 -27.94 -9.03 3.91
CA ILE A 224 -27.30 -9.22 5.22
C ILE A 224 -28.36 -9.53 6.29
N ASP A 225 -29.45 -8.78 6.32
CA ASP A 225 -30.56 -8.99 7.25
C ASP A 225 -31.21 -10.36 7.05
N ASP A 226 -31.42 -10.79 5.80
CA ASP A 226 -31.96 -12.12 5.48
C ASP A 226 -31.00 -13.22 6.00
N LEU A 227 -29.69 -13.08 5.79
CA LEU A 227 -28.68 -14.02 6.33
C LEU A 227 -28.72 -14.12 7.86
N LEU A 228 -28.91 -12.99 8.55
CA LEU A 228 -28.95 -12.95 10.02
C LEU A 228 -30.26 -13.52 10.60
N GLU A 229 -31.36 -13.46 9.85
CA GLU A 229 -32.65 -14.04 10.27
C GLU A 229 -32.73 -15.53 9.99
N ASP A 230 -32.13 -15.99 8.89
CA ASP A 230 -32.18 -17.39 8.46
C ASP A 230 -31.31 -18.32 9.31
N GLU A 231 -30.24 -17.80 9.92
CA GLU A 231 -29.22 -18.62 10.58
C GLU A 231 -29.16 -18.39 12.11
N PRO A 232 -29.06 -19.44 12.93
CA PRO A 232 -29.22 -19.36 14.39
C PRO A 232 -27.96 -18.84 15.13
N SER A 233 -26.82 -18.73 14.45
CA SER A 233 -25.56 -18.29 15.05
C SER A 233 -24.66 -17.59 14.04
N ASP A 234 -23.74 -16.73 14.51
CA ASP A 234 -22.74 -16.07 13.67
C ASP A 234 -21.92 -17.07 12.82
N ALA A 235 -21.57 -18.22 13.39
CA ALA A 235 -20.83 -19.25 12.67
C ALA A 235 -21.64 -19.84 11.50
N ASP A 236 -22.95 -20.02 11.67
CA ASP A 236 -23.83 -20.51 10.61
C ASP A 236 -24.03 -19.47 9.52
N VAL A 237 -24.14 -18.18 9.89
CA VAL A 237 -24.10 -17.05 8.93
C VAL A 237 -22.83 -17.09 8.09
N TYR A 238 -21.64 -17.24 8.69
CA TYR A 238 -20.38 -17.27 7.94
C TYR A 238 -20.22 -18.53 7.08
N ARG A 239 -20.71 -19.69 7.52
CA ARG A 239 -20.74 -20.91 6.69
C ARG A 239 -21.66 -20.74 5.48
N LYS A 240 -22.85 -20.18 5.71
CA LYS A 240 -23.84 -19.91 4.66
C LYS A 240 -23.32 -18.90 3.65
N PHE A 241 -22.65 -17.85 4.14
CA PHE A 241 -22.01 -16.83 3.31
C PHE A 241 -20.78 -17.39 2.57
N GLY A 242 -20.17 -18.47 3.07
CA GLY A 242 -19.04 -19.15 2.44
C GLY A 242 -17.66 -18.68 2.90
N THR A 243 -17.58 -17.87 3.94
CA THR A 243 -16.32 -17.33 4.50
C THR A 243 -15.78 -18.14 5.67
N MET A 244 -16.60 -19.05 6.20
CA MET A 244 -16.15 -20.13 7.08
C MET A 244 -16.26 -21.46 6.34
N ASP A 245 -15.31 -21.71 5.44
CA ASP A 245 -15.20 -22.97 4.69
C ASP A 245 -13.77 -23.50 4.73
N PHE A 246 -13.54 -24.46 5.61
CA PHE A 246 -12.25 -25.13 5.81
C PHE A 246 -11.85 -26.08 4.67
N LYS A 247 -12.69 -26.24 3.64
CA LYS A 247 -12.34 -27.00 2.43
C LYS A 247 -11.67 -26.13 1.37
N ARG A 248 -11.78 -24.81 1.49
CA ARG A 248 -11.14 -23.87 0.56
C ARG A 248 -9.66 -23.78 0.86
N ASP A 249 -8.89 -23.58 -0.18
CA ASP A 249 -7.46 -23.27 -0.11
C ASP A 249 -7.23 -21.79 0.25
N ARG A 250 -8.02 -21.28 1.21
CA ARG A 250 -8.02 -19.90 1.72
C ARG A 250 -8.39 -19.90 3.19
N ARG A 251 -7.98 -18.87 3.95
CA ARG A 251 -8.26 -18.83 5.38
C ARG A 251 -9.70 -18.42 5.64
N SER A 252 -10.28 -19.08 6.63
CA SER A 252 -11.52 -18.65 7.26
C SER A 252 -11.18 -17.74 8.45
N THR A 253 -10.73 -16.50 8.18
CA THR A 253 -10.22 -15.58 9.23
C THR A 253 -11.26 -15.35 10.33
N VAL A 254 -12.52 -15.12 9.94
CA VAL A 254 -13.67 -14.98 10.88
C VAL A 254 -13.95 -16.22 11.74
N ALA A 255 -13.33 -17.38 11.46
CA ALA A 255 -13.43 -18.57 12.29
C ALA A 255 -12.47 -18.58 13.50
N LEU A 256 -11.50 -17.66 13.54
CA LEU A 256 -10.63 -17.46 14.69
C LEU A 256 -11.42 -16.83 15.85
N GLY A 257 -10.90 -16.95 17.09
CA GLY A 257 -11.52 -16.34 18.27
C GLY A 257 -11.34 -14.82 18.35
N LEU A 258 -10.44 -14.27 17.52
CA LEU A 258 -10.09 -12.87 17.36
C LEU A 258 -9.66 -12.66 15.90
N THR A 259 -10.13 -11.58 15.29
CA THR A 259 -9.63 -11.08 14.01
C THR A 259 -9.36 -9.60 14.13
N HIS A 260 -8.38 -9.12 13.37
CA HIS A 260 -8.02 -7.71 13.31
C HIS A 260 -9.23 -6.84 12.94
N GLY A 261 -9.87 -7.12 11.81
CA GLY A 261 -10.97 -6.32 11.30
C GLY A 261 -12.21 -6.30 12.19
N THR A 262 -12.56 -7.40 12.88
CA THR A 262 -13.71 -7.37 13.82
C THR A 262 -13.40 -6.49 15.02
N HIS A 263 -12.18 -6.56 15.55
CA HIS A 263 -11.76 -5.76 16.69
C HIS A 263 -11.74 -4.27 16.34
N VAL A 264 -11.12 -3.92 15.22
CA VAL A 264 -11.07 -2.55 14.66
C VAL A 264 -12.47 -2.01 14.40
N LEU A 265 -13.33 -2.80 13.73
CA LEU A 265 -14.70 -2.44 13.43
C LEU A 265 -15.53 -2.21 14.71
N ASP A 266 -15.32 -3.01 15.75
CA ASP A 266 -15.99 -2.82 17.03
C ASP A 266 -15.61 -1.50 17.70
N ILE A 267 -14.33 -1.14 17.70
CA ILE A 267 -13.88 0.15 18.24
C ILE A 267 -14.50 1.30 17.44
N ALA A 268 -14.40 1.26 16.11
CA ALA A 268 -14.87 2.32 15.23
C ALA A 268 -16.39 2.50 15.29
N ALA A 269 -17.13 1.40 15.14
CA ALA A 269 -18.55 1.45 14.79
C ALA A 269 -19.44 0.59 15.67
N GLY A 270 -18.93 -0.21 16.60
CA GLY A 270 -19.77 -1.08 17.42
C GLY A 270 -20.52 -0.34 18.54
N TYR A 271 -21.69 -0.87 18.89
CA TYR A 271 -22.55 -0.41 19.98
C TYR A 271 -23.19 -1.61 20.71
N ASP A 272 -23.88 -1.37 21.82
CA ASP A 272 -24.77 -2.39 22.38
C ASP A 272 -26.02 -2.46 21.48
N PRO A 273 -26.49 -3.64 21.04
CA PRO A 273 -27.73 -3.75 20.25
C PRO A 273 -28.97 -3.21 20.99
N ASP A 274 -28.92 -3.06 22.31
CA ASP A 274 -30.00 -2.43 23.07
C ASP A 274 -29.99 -0.89 22.96
N ASP A 275 -28.93 -0.27 22.40
CA ASP A 275 -28.84 1.19 22.17
C ASP A 275 -29.67 1.67 20.95
N ASP A 276 -30.15 0.77 20.09
CA ASP A 276 -30.94 1.07 18.87
C ASP A 276 -30.33 2.18 17.97
N ARG A 277 -29.01 2.14 17.77
CA ARG A 277 -28.26 3.15 17.01
C ARG A 277 -28.53 3.07 15.51
N GLN A 278 -29.54 3.79 15.04
CA GLN A 278 -29.85 3.88 13.60
C GLN A 278 -29.14 5.03 12.89
N ASP A 279 -28.41 5.90 13.58
CA ASP A 279 -27.71 7.09 13.08
C ASP A 279 -26.22 6.85 12.74
N ARG A 280 -25.80 5.58 12.75
CA ARG A 280 -24.42 5.13 12.44
C ARG A 280 -24.48 3.90 11.53
N PRO A 281 -24.85 4.07 10.23
CA PRO A 281 -24.79 3.00 9.24
C PRO A 281 -23.34 2.58 9.03
N ILE A 282 -23.16 1.34 8.61
CA ILE A 282 -21.84 0.77 8.36
C ILE A 282 -21.67 0.44 6.87
N ILE A 283 -20.53 0.81 6.31
CA ILE A 283 -20.01 0.26 5.05
C ILE A 283 -18.74 -0.54 5.38
N GLY A 284 -18.75 -1.84 5.13
CA GLY A 284 -17.57 -2.69 5.34
C GLY A 284 -16.89 -3.04 4.02
N VAL A 285 -15.56 -3.00 4.00
CA VAL A 285 -14.77 -3.62 2.92
C VAL A 285 -13.81 -4.62 3.53
N GLN A 286 -14.04 -5.89 3.22
CA GLN A 286 -13.11 -6.97 3.51
C GLN A 286 -12.10 -7.05 2.37
N LEU A 287 -10.83 -6.84 2.68
CA LEU A 287 -9.72 -6.88 1.71
C LEU A 287 -9.41 -8.30 1.22
N TRP A 288 -8.70 -8.39 0.10
CA TRP A 288 -8.23 -9.68 -0.42
C TRP A 288 -7.12 -10.27 0.45
N GLN A 289 -7.38 -11.43 1.06
CA GLN A 289 -6.48 -12.06 2.04
C GLN A 289 -5.08 -12.34 1.47
N GLU A 290 -4.96 -12.72 0.19
CA GLU A 290 -3.65 -12.99 -0.43
C GLU A 290 -2.81 -11.70 -0.55
N ALA A 291 -3.44 -10.56 -0.83
CA ALA A 291 -2.75 -9.27 -0.84
C ALA A 291 -2.33 -8.83 0.57
N VAL A 292 -3.13 -9.15 1.58
CA VAL A 292 -2.80 -8.92 2.99
C VAL A 292 -1.61 -9.80 3.43
N GLU A 293 -1.63 -11.09 3.09
CA GLU A 293 -0.57 -12.04 3.46
C GLU A 293 0.79 -11.72 2.81
N ARG A 294 0.78 -11.26 1.55
CA ARG A 294 2.03 -11.02 0.81
C ARG A 294 2.86 -9.86 1.35
N GLY A 295 2.28 -8.89 2.07
CA GLY A 295 3.02 -7.84 2.78
C GLY A 295 3.81 -6.81 1.94
N THR A 296 3.98 -7.00 0.63
CA THR A 296 4.84 -6.15 -0.24
C THR A 296 4.22 -4.81 -0.68
N GLY A 297 3.05 -4.41 -0.12
CA GLY A 297 2.42 -3.09 -0.27
C GLY A 297 1.71 -2.80 -1.61
N ALA A 298 2.37 -2.98 -2.76
CA ALA A 298 1.87 -2.44 -4.04
C ALA A 298 0.53 -3.03 -4.53
N GLU A 299 0.28 -4.33 -4.33
CA GLU A 299 -1.02 -4.92 -4.68
C GLU A 299 -2.12 -4.40 -3.74
N LEU A 300 -1.81 -4.32 -2.44
CA LEU A 300 -2.71 -3.89 -1.38
C LEU A 300 -3.16 -2.42 -1.56
N GLU A 301 -2.26 -1.54 -2.01
CA GLU A 301 -2.56 -0.14 -2.34
C GLU A 301 -3.73 -0.01 -3.34
N LEU A 302 -3.73 -0.81 -4.41
CA LEU A 302 -4.80 -0.79 -5.43
C LEU A 302 -6.14 -1.26 -4.85
N TYR A 303 -6.15 -2.32 -4.03
CA TYR A 303 -7.36 -2.80 -3.37
C TYR A 303 -7.94 -1.77 -2.40
N ILE A 304 -7.09 -1.01 -1.72
CA ILE A 304 -7.50 0.06 -0.80
C ILE A 304 -8.03 1.27 -1.56
N LEU A 305 -7.39 1.71 -2.65
CA LEU A 305 -7.92 2.81 -3.47
C LEU A 305 -9.29 2.46 -4.03
N ALA A 306 -9.46 1.22 -4.53
CA ALA A 306 -10.75 0.72 -4.98
C ALA A 306 -11.77 0.68 -3.82
N ALA A 307 -11.37 0.26 -2.62
CA ALA A 307 -12.21 0.23 -1.42
C ALA A 307 -12.69 1.64 -1.01
N VAL A 308 -11.81 2.64 -1.04
CA VAL A 308 -12.16 4.03 -0.73
C VAL A 308 -13.14 4.57 -1.78
N GLU A 309 -12.85 4.39 -3.07
CA GLU A 309 -13.77 4.84 -4.13
C GLU A 309 -15.16 4.17 -4.01
N TYR A 310 -15.19 2.87 -3.70
CA TYR A 310 -16.41 2.12 -3.41
C TYR A 310 -17.21 2.74 -2.24
N ILE A 311 -16.54 2.97 -1.11
CA ILE A 311 -17.16 3.55 0.08
C ILE A 311 -17.77 4.92 -0.23
N LEU A 312 -17.03 5.79 -0.92
CA LEU A 312 -17.50 7.13 -1.25
C LEU A 312 -18.75 7.09 -2.14
N LYS A 313 -18.83 6.17 -3.11
CA LYS A 313 -20.04 6.01 -3.94
C LYS A 313 -21.21 5.44 -3.19
N ARG A 314 -20.98 4.43 -2.35
CA ARG A 314 -22.04 3.87 -1.52
C ARG A 314 -22.54 4.90 -0.52
N ALA A 315 -21.68 5.78 -0.02
CA ALA A 315 -22.08 6.91 0.81
C ALA A 315 -22.98 7.91 0.06
N VAL A 316 -22.67 8.22 -1.21
CA VAL A 316 -23.57 9.02 -2.07
C VAL A 316 -24.91 8.31 -2.28
N GLN A 317 -24.90 7.00 -2.57
CA GLN A 317 -26.15 6.25 -2.76
C GLN A 317 -27.03 6.21 -1.49
N ILE A 318 -26.42 6.09 -0.30
CA ILE A 318 -27.16 6.21 0.97
C ILE A 318 -27.73 7.63 1.08
N SER A 319 -26.91 8.65 0.82
CA SER A 319 -27.32 10.06 0.87
C SER A 319 -28.52 10.36 -0.05
N ASP A 320 -28.45 9.90 -1.30
CA ASP A 320 -29.52 10.05 -2.28
C ASP A 320 -30.82 9.37 -1.83
N SER A 321 -30.71 8.19 -1.21
CA SER A 321 -31.87 7.43 -0.73
C SER A 321 -32.63 8.11 0.42
N VAL A 322 -31.97 9.02 1.15
CA VAL A 322 -32.58 9.81 2.23
C VAL A 322 -32.79 11.28 1.84
N GLY A 323 -32.31 11.70 0.66
CA GLY A 323 -32.42 13.08 0.18
C GLY A 323 -31.55 14.09 0.95
N GLU A 324 -30.52 13.62 1.67
CA GLU A 324 -29.62 14.44 2.48
C GLU A 324 -28.17 13.98 2.27
N LYS A 325 -27.25 14.93 2.12
CA LYS A 325 -25.81 14.63 1.99
C LYS A 325 -25.23 14.24 3.34
N LEU A 326 -24.93 12.96 3.50
CA LEU A 326 -24.41 12.43 4.75
C LEU A 326 -22.88 12.39 4.76
N PRO A 327 -22.22 12.76 5.88
CA PRO A 327 -20.78 12.60 6.02
C PRO A 327 -20.40 11.12 6.21
N VAL A 328 -19.18 10.78 5.79
CA VAL A 328 -18.57 9.45 5.97
C VAL A 328 -17.23 9.52 6.68
N VAL A 329 -17.00 8.64 7.65
CA VAL A 329 -15.70 8.45 8.30
C VAL A 329 -15.15 7.07 7.95
N ILE A 330 -13.98 7.04 7.32
CA ILE A 330 -13.30 5.84 6.85
C ILE A 330 -12.15 5.51 7.79
N ASN A 331 -12.14 4.32 8.37
CA ASN A 331 -10.99 3.80 9.09
C ASN A 331 -10.18 2.84 8.20
N LEU A 332 -8.87 3.09 8.09
CA LEU A 332 -7.89 2.26 7.42
C LEU A 332 -6.76 1.89 8.39
N SER A 333 -6.80 0.68 8.94
CA SER A 333 -5.83 0.19 9.92
C SER A 333 -4.76 -0.72 9.30
N PHE A 334 -4.17 -0.31 8.18
CA PHE A 334 -3.11 -1.06 7.48
C PHE A 334 -1.82 -0.23 7.37
N GLY A 335 -0.68 -0.90 7.60
CA GLY A 335 0.65 -0.30 7.58
C GLY A 335 1.36 -0.51 6.25
N PHE A 336 2.02 0.55 5.78
CA PHE A 336 2.95 0.52 4.65
C PHE A 336 4.31 1.05 5.11
N ASN A 337 5.39 0.38 4.69
CA ASN A 337 6.76 0.76 5.07
C ASN A 337 7.57 1.30 3.89
N LEU A 338 7.34 0.76 2.70
CA LEU A 338 7.99 1.24 1.48
C LEU A 338 7.20 2.41 0.91
N GLY A 339 7.90 3.32 0.26
CA GLY A 339 7.37 4.59 -0.20
C GLY A 339 8.31 5.75 0.15
N PRO A 340 8.03 6.95 -0.40
CA PRO A 340 8.89 8.11 -0.23
C PRO A 340 8.74 8.83 1.12
N HIS A 341 7.69 8.50 1.89
CA HIS A 341 7.36 9.06 3.23
C HIS A 341 7.22 10.59 3.27
N ASP A 342 6.74 11.16 2.17
CA ASP A 342 6.69 12.61 1.96
C ASP A 342 5.38 13.11 1.37
N GLY A 343 4.35 12.25 1.28
CA GLY A 343 3.05 12.58 0.72
C GLY A 343 3.01 12.61 -0.81
N THR A 344 4.12 12.26 -1.48
CA THR A 344 4.21 12.33 -2.95
C THR A 344 3.94 11.02 -3.66
N SER A 345 3.79 9.90 -2.93
CA SER A 345 3.49 8.63 -3.57
C SER A 345 2.18 8.71 -4.34
N LEU A 346 2.06 7.92 -5.41
CA LEU A 346 0.85 7.89 -6.22
C LEU A 346 -0.37 7.45 -5.39
N PHE A 347 -0.18 6.49 -4.49
CA PHE A 347 -1.22 6.06 -3.55
C PHE A 347 -1.72 7.24 -2.70
N GLU A 348 -0.82 7.96 -2.03
CA GLU A 348 -1.19 9.10 -1.18
C GLU A 348 -1.86 10.21 -1.96
N LYS A 349 -1.35 10.54 -3.15
CA LYS A 349 -1.94 11.59 -4.01
C LYS A 349 -3.33 11.21 -4.51
N ASN A 350 -3.54 9.96 -4.94
CA ASN A 350 -4.86 9.51 -5.40
C ASN A 350 -5.85 9.41 -4.25
N LEU A 351 -5.42 8.93 -3.09
CA LEU A 351 -6.24 8.92 -1.89
C LEU A 351 -6.66 10.35 -1.50
N SER A 352 -5.71 11.29 -1.49
CA SER A 352 -5.97 12.71 -1.19
C SER A 352 -6.99 13.31 -2.17
N LYS A 353 -6.85 13.01 -3.47
CA LYS A 353 -7.75 13.48 -4.53
C LYS A 353 -9.16 12.92 -4.40
N LEU A 354 -9.30 11.63 -4.09
CA LEU A 354 -10.61 10.99 -3.87
C LEU A 354 -11.38 11.66 -2.72
N ILE A 355 -10.70 11.87 -1.58
CA ILE A 355 -11.29 12.53 -0.41
C ILE A 355 -11.62 13.99 -0.72
N GLN A 356 -10.71 14.73 -1.34
CA GLN A 356 -10.93 16.12 -1.71
C GLN A 356 -12.12 16.27 -2.67
N SER A 357 -12.14 15.48 -3.75
CA SER A 357 -13.21 15.51 -4.75
C SER A 357 -14.57 15.20 -4.13
N HIS A 358 -14.65 14.25 -3.21
CA HIS A 358 -15.89 13.98 -2.47
C HIS A 358 -16.27 15.15 -1.56
N ASN A 359 -15.33 15.77 -0.86
CA ASN A 359 -15.61 16.90 0.04
C ASN A 359 -16.09 18.15 -0.70
N GLU A 360 -15.64 18.36 -1.93
CA GLU A 360 -16.05 19.49 -2.77
C GLU A 360 -17.45 19.31 -3.34
N ASN A 361 -17.91 18.07 -3.52
CA ASN A 361 -19.15 17.76 -4.24
C ASN A 361 -20.26 17.15 -3.36
N GLU A 362 -19.94 16.52 -2.24
CA GLU A 362 -20.85 15.64 -1.48
C GLU A 362 -20.89 15.94 0.05
N GLY A 363 -21.31 14.97 0.87
CA GLY A 363 -21.56 15.14 2.31
C GLY A 363 -20.34 15.25 3.22
N GLY A 364 -19.14 15.18 2.65
CA GLY A 364 -17.88 15.21 3.38
C GLY A 364 -17.39 13.81 3.79
N ALA A 365 -16.07 13.62 3.74
CA ALA A 365 -15.35 12.40 4.00
C ALA A 365 -14.12 12.72 4.86
N SER A 366 -13.93 11.94 5.91
CA SER A 366 -12.71 11.92 6.71
C SER A 366 -12.12 10.52 6.70
N ILE A 367 -10.85 10.37 6.35
CA ILE A 367 -10.14 9.11 6.49
C ILE A 367 -9.16 9.17 7.67
N VAL A 368 -9.10 8.08 8.44
CA VAL A 368 -8.17 7.88 9.54
C VAL A 368 -7.27 6.70 9.24
N ILE A 369 -5.96 6.91 9.35
CA ILE A 369 -4.91 5.93 9.10
C ILE A 369 -4.09 5.72 10.39
N SER A 370 -3.72 4.48 10.69
CA SER A 370 -2.81 4.17 11.80
C SER A 370 -1.38 4.61 11.49
N SER A 371 -0.67 5.18 12.48
CA SER A 371 0.69 5.69 12.29
C SER A 371 1.76 4.61 12.08
N GLY A 372 1.47 3.34 12.39
CA GLY A 372 2.39 2.21 12.22
C GLY A 372 3.10 1.80 13.52
N ASN A 373 3.56 0.55 13.57
CA ASN A 373 4.13 -0.08 14.77
C ASN A 373 5.66 -0.30 14.67
N ASN A 374 6.32 0.34 13.71
CA ASN A 374 7.69 0.00 13.33
C ASN A 374 8.78 0.81 14.05
N HIS A 375 8.43 1.67 15.01
CA HIS A 375 9.34 2.69 15.56
C HIS A 375 10.71 2.17 16.06
N LEU A 376 10.74 0.96 16.61
CA LEU A 376 11.95 0.34 17.16
C LEU A 376 12.52 -0.80 16.31
N THR A 377 11.99 -0.99 15.10
CA THR A 377 12.39 -2.10 14.21
C THR A 377 13.73 -1.86 13.51
N ARG A 378 14.33 -0.67 13.65
CA ARG A 378 15.57 -0.25 12.96
C ARG A 378 15.49 -0.42 11.44
N THR A 379 14.30 -0.15 10.89
CA THR A 379 14.02 -0.28 9.45
C THR A 379 14.20 1.02 8.69
N HIS A 380 14.70 2.10 9.32
CA HIS A 380 15.03 3.37 8.65
C HIS A 380 16.49 3.78 8.89
N SER A 381 17.10 4.31 7.84
CA SER A 381 18.40 4.96 7.90
C SER A 381 18.41 6.28 7.12
N GLU A 382 19.04 7.30 7.69
CA GLU A 382 19.27 8.62 7.07
C GLU A 382 20.78 8.82 6.88
N VAL A 383 21.23 8.90 5.62
CA VAL A 383 22.62 9.21 5.24
C VAL A 383 22.69 10.66 4.77
N THR A 384 23.65 11.43 5.30
CA THR A 384 23.84 12.83 4.94
C THR A 384 25.18 13.04 4.23
N PHE A 385 25.14 13.74 3.10
CA PHE A 385 26.32 14.26 2.41
C PHE A 385 26.33 15.80 2.52
N ASP A 386 27.44 16.35 3.00
CA ASP A 386 27.61 17.79 3.20
C ASP A 386 28.70 18.32 2.26
N SER A 387 28.38 19.29 1.41
CA SER A 387 29.31 19.85 0.43
C SER A 387 30.50 20.59 1.06
N ARG A 388 30.42 20.92 2.35
CA ARG A 388 31.50 21.51 3.15
C ARG A 388 32.51 20.48 3.62
N GLN A 389 32.22 19.19 3.47
CA GLN A 389 33.08 18.08 3.86
C GLN A 389 33.62 17.32 2.63
N PRO A 390 34.80 16.68 2.73
CA PRO A 390 35.25 15.77 1.70
C PRO A 390 34.25 14.64 1.49
N VAL A 391 33.98 14.32 0.23
CA VAL A 391 33.02 13.26 -0.10
C VAL A 391 33.68 11.90 0.11
N HIS A 392 33.13 11.14 1.05
CA HIS A 392 33.52 9.76 1.32
C HIS A 392 32.34 8.82 1.06
N PRO A 393 32.58 7.61 0.52
CA PRO A 393 31.54 6.59 0.48
C PRO A 393 30.97 6.33 1.88
N SER A 394 29.65 6.30 1.98
CA SER A 394 28.95 5.86 3.19
C SER A 394 28.61 4.38 3.06
N GLN A 395 28.69 3.64 4.17
CA GLN A 395 28.31 2.24 4.23
C GLN A 395 27.09 2.08 5.14
N LEU A 396 26.07 1.40 4.62
CA LEU A 396 24.93 0.92 5.40
C LEU A 396 25.03 -0.59 5.50
N GLU A 397 24.91 -1.10 6.72
CA GLU A 397 24.88 -2.53 7.01
C GLU A 397 23.44 -2.97 7.24
N TRP A 398 23.02 -4.00 6.51
CA TRP A 398 21.68 -4.54 6.53
C TRP A 398 21.73 -6.00 6.96
N GLN A 399 21.23 -6.29 8.17
CA GLN A 399 21.17 -7.63 8.71
C GLN A 399 19.92 -8.34 8.20
N VAL A 400 20.13 -9.38 7.41
CA VAL A 400 19.09 -10.30 6.94
C VAL A 400 19.13 -11.57 7.77
N LEU A 401 18.00 -11.98 8.33
CA LEU A 401 17.92 -13.11 9.24
C LEU A 401 17.72 -14.43 8.48
N PRO A 402 18.22 -15.57 9.00
CA PRO A 402 17.92 -16.89 8.46
C PRO A 402 16.45 -17.26 8.72
N GLU A 403 15.95 -18.29 8.03
CA GLU A 403 14.58 -18.80 8.18
C GLU A 403 13.47 -17.79 7.81
N ASP A 404 13.80 -16.81 6.98
CA ASP A 404 12.85 -15.88 6.35
C ASP A 404 12.27 -16.53 5.08
N ARG A 405 10.95 -16.75 5.05
CA ARG A 405 10.24 -17.35 3.91
C ARG A 405 9.56 -16.30 3.03
N THR A 406 9.62 -15.02 3.39
CA THR A 406 9.12 -13.92 2.58
C THR A 406 10.26 -13.30 1.78
N SER A 407 9.89 -12.52 0.76
CA SER A 407 10.88 -11.71 0.06
C SER A 407 11.13 -10.45 0.87
N THR A 408 12.38 -10.24 1.26
CA THR A 408 12.79 -9.01 1.93
C THR A 408 13.15 -7.93 0.89
N ALA A 409 12.73 -6.69 1.12
CA ALA A 409 13.03 -5.57 0.24
C ALA A 409 13.42 -4.31 1.01
N MET A 410 14.14 -3.42 0.34
CA MET A 410 14.51 -2.11 0.83
C MET A 410 14.41 -1.08 -0.28
N GLU A 411 13.97 0.13 0.04
CA GLU A 411 14.02 1.29 -0.83
C GLU A 411 14.96 2.35 -0.31
N ILE A 412 15.75 2.92 -1.20
CA ILE A 412 16.63 4.04 -0.93
C ILE A 412 16.20 5.21 -1.80
N TRP A 413 15.76 6.29 -1.17
CA TRP A 413 15.25 7.48 -1.83
C TRP A 413 16.29 8.60 -1.82
N LEU A 414 16.68 9.02 -3.03
CA LEU A 414 17.64 10.11 -3.24
C LEU A 414 17.02 11.47 -2.94
N PRO A 415 17.83 12.54 -2.77
CA PRO A 415 17.32 13.88 -2.60
C PRO A 415 16.44 14.31 -3.79
N TYR A 416 15.53 15.23 -3.53
CA TYR A 416 14.75 15.89 -4.57
C TYR A 416 15.65 16.50 -5.64
N ASP A 417 15.20 16.40 -6.89
CA ASP A 417 15.76 17.20 -7.96
C ASP A 417 15.23 18.65 -7.81
N SER A 418 16.12 19.57 -7.41
CA SER A 418 15.79 20.96 -7.08
C SER A 418 15.27 21.80 -8.26
N LYS A 419 15.19 21.26 -9.47
CA LYS A 419 14.67 21.94 -10.67
C LYS A 419 13.26 21.47 -11.10
N VAL A 420 12.60 20.64 -10.29
CA VAL A 420 11.17 20.30 -10.42
C VAL A 420 10.34 21.42 -9.75
N GLU A 421 10.25 22.57 -10.41
CA GLU A 421 9.61 23.79 -9.85
C GLU A 421 8.17 24.06 -10.34
N ASP A 422 7.59 23.30 -11.26
CA ASP A 422 6.23 23.61 -11.74
C ASP A 422 5.25 22.44 -11.61
N GLU A 423 4.25 22.64 -10.76
CA GLU A 423 3.08 21.77 -10.55
C GLU A 423 2.09 21.81 -11.73
N ASN A 424 2.23 22.80 -12.63
CA ASN A 424 1.32 23.10 -13.74
C ASN A 424 1.97 23.01 -15.14
N THR A 425 3.20 22.53 -15.25
CA THR A 425 3.78 22.29 -16.58
C THR A 425 3.56 20.85 -16.97
N ASP A 426 2.81 20.62 -18.05
CA ASP A 426 2.89 19.40 -18.85
C ASP A 426 4.37 19.11 -19.11
N PHE A 427 4.95 18.18 -18.35
CA PHE A 427 6.36 17.86 -18.40
C PHE A 427 6.71 17.38 -19.82
N LEU A 428 7.46 18.19 -20.57
CA LEU A 428 8.12 17.78 -21.80
C LEU A 428 9.41 17.01 -21.41
N PRO A 429 9.52 15.69 -21.69
CA PRO A 429 10.67 14.88 -21.26
C PRO A 429 12.01 15.16 -21.97
N ASP A 430 12.09 16.19 -22.81
CA ASP A 430 13.16 16.30 -23.82
C ASP A 430 14.33 17.21 -23.44
N GLN A 431 14.45 17.65 -22.19
CA GLN A 431 15.63 18.38 -21.73
C GLN A 431 16.05 17.91 -20.32
N PRO A 432 17.05 17.03 -20.21
CA PRO A 432 17.61 16.66 -18.91
C PRO A 432 18.21 17.92 -18.26
N ARG A 433 17.59 18.42 -17.18
CA ARG A 433 18.05 19.64 -16.49
C ARG A 433 19.26 19.39 -15.58
N PHE A 434 19.59 18.11 -15.36
CA PHE A 434 20.83 17.62 -14.77
C PHE A 434 21.32 16.36 -15.52
N THR A 435 22.63 16.27 -15.72
CA THR A 435 23.37 15.15 -16.35
C THR A 435 23.68 14.04 -15.32
N ASP A 436 22.67 13.60 -14.56
CA ASP A 436 22.80 13.38 -13.12
C ASP A 436 23.48 12.07 -12.66
N ASP A 437 24.79 11.91 -12.88
CA ASP A 437 25.63 10.91 -12.20
C ASP A 437 25.93 11.28 -10.73
N ARG A 438 24.98 11.81 -9.95
CA ARG A 438 25.27 12.34 -8.60
C ARG A 438 25.64 11.26 -7.59
N PHE A 439 24.97 10.11 -7.69
CA PHE A 439 25.09 9.01 -6.75
C PHE A 439 25.40 7.69 -7.46
N GLN A 440 26.14 6.83 -6.76
CA GLN A 440 26.48 5.49 -7.17
C GLN A 440 26.26 4.52 -6.01
N PHE A 441 25.71 3.34 -6.32
CA PHE A 441 25.44 2.28 -5.36
C PHE A 441 26.13 0.98 -5.74
N THR A 442 26.63 0.26 -4.74
CA THR A 442 27.00 -1.16 -4.87
C THR A 442 26.48 -1.94 -3.69
N LEU A 443 25.96 -3.14 -3.95
CA LEU A 443 25.54 -4.10 -2.94
C LEU A 443 26.60 -5.20 -2.80
N THR A 444 26.95 -5.56 -1.58
CA THR A 444 27.84 -6.68 -1.27
C THR A 444 27.12 -7.68 -0.37
N THR A 445 27.11 -8.94 -0.78
CA THR A 445 26.51 -10.05 -0.03
C THR A 445 27.37 -10.44 1.19
N PRO A 446 26.81 -11.17 2.18
CA PRO A 446 27.57 -11.75 3.29
C PRO A 446 28.72 -12.68 2.84
N THR A 447 28.62 -13.28 1.65
CA THR A 447 29.64 -14.17 1.09
C THR A 447 30.70 -13.44 0.25
N GLY A 448 30.58 -12.12 0.10
CA GLY A 448 31.53 -11.27 -0.61
C GLY A 448 31.24 -11.09 -2.11
N LEU A 449 30.18 -11.69 -2.65
CA LEU A 449 29.69 -11.35 -4.00
C LEU A 449 29.28 -9.87 -4.02
N LYS A 450 29.60 -9.17 -5.10
CA LYS A 450 29.37 -7.74 -5.24
C LYS A 450 28.67 -7.43 -6.55
N SER A 451 27.69 -6.51 -6.51
CA SER A 451 27.03 -6.02 -7.71
C SER A 451 27.96 -5.09 -8.52
N GLU A 452 27.73 -5.01 -9.83
CA GLU A 452 28.25 -3.87 -10.60
C GLU A 452 27.74 -2.53 -10.02
N PRO A 453 28.52 -1.44 -10.14
CA PRO A 453 28.08 -0.12 -9.73
C PRO A 453 26.85 0.36 -10.50
N ILE A 454 25.83 0.80 -9.76
CA ILE A 454 24.61 1.39 -10.33
C ILE A 454 24.74 2.89 -10.22
N LEU A 455 24.87 3.56 -11.37
CA LEU A 455 24.84 5.02 -11.47
C LEU A 455 23.39 5.51 -11.54
N CYS A 456 23.03 6.44 -10.66
CA CYS A 456 21.68 6.97 -10.53
C CYS A 456 21.42 8.14 -11.48
N GLN A 457 21.45 7.87 -12.78
CA GLN A 457 21.31 8.89 -13.83
C GLN A 457 19.87 9.32 -14.08
N HIS A 458 19.63 10.64 -14.11
CA HIS A 458 18.37 11.22 -14.57
C HIS A 458 18.15 10.93 -16.08
N GLY A 459 16.96 10.47 -16.46
CA GLY A 459 16.58 10.22 -17.86
C GLY A 459 17.08 8.91 -18.47
N ALA A 460 17.98 8.18 -17.80
CA ALA A 460 18.19 6.77 -18.10
C ALA A 460 16.90 6.01 -17.71
N GLY A 461 16.40 5.13 -18.58
CA GLY A 461 15.33 4.22 -18.19
C GLY A 461 15.69 3.41 -16.94
N ALA A 462 14.73 2.63 -16.42
CA ALA A 462 14.97 1.80 -15.25
C ALA A 462 16.24 0.95 -15.44
N ARG A 463 17.19 1.06 -14.51
CA ARG A 463 18.41 0.26 -14.49
C ARG A 463 18.20 -0.94 -13.61
N LEU A 464 18.56 -2.11 -14.11
CA LEU A 464 18.44 -3.37 -13.41
C LEU A 464 19.83 -3.97 -13.24
N ASN A 465 20.11 -4.45 -12.04
CA ASN A 465 21.27 -5.28 -11.73
C ASN A 465 20.80 -6.48 -10.93
N THR A 466 21.49 -7.60 -11.04
CA THR A 466 21.16 -8.83 -10.33
C THR A 466 22.42 -9.42 -9.74
N ILE A 467 22.32 -9.99 -8.55
CA ILE A 467 23.39 -10.81 -7.99
C ILE A 467 22.97 -12.26 -8.19
N ILE A 468 23.85 -13.01 -8.86
CA ILE A 468 23.69 -14.43 -9.11
C ILE A 468 24.47 -15.20 -8.05
N GLY A 469 23.79 -16.12 -7.37
CA GLY A 469 24.37 -16.99 -6.38
C GLY A 469 25.19 -18.14 -6.98
N SER A 470 25.60 -19.06 -6.12
CA SER A 470 26.50 -20.16 -6.47
C SER A 470 25.86 -21.20 -7.40
N ASP A 471 24.54 -21.35 -7.35
CA ASP A 471 23.77 -22.27 -8.18
C ASP A 471 23.33 -21.64 -9.50
N SER A 472 23.91 -20.50 -9.88
CA SER A 472 23.56 -19.73 -11.08
C SER A 472 22.12 -19.18 -11.09
N HIS A 473 21.48 -19.08 -9.93
CA HIS A 473 20.17 -18.45 -9.77
C HIS A 473 20.30 -17.06 -9.14
N GLN A 474 19.36 -16.17 -9.46
CA GLN A 474 19.31 -14.84 -8.86
C GLN A 474 18.99 -14.95 -7.37
N ILE A 475 19.78 -14.27 -6.54
CA ILE A 475 19.56 -14.15 -5.09
C ILE A 475 19.14 -12.72 -4.70
N ALA A 476 19.57 -11.71 -5.46
CA ALA A 476 19.19 -10.32 -5.23
C ALA A 476 18.93 -9.59 -6.55
N GLU A 477 17.95 -8.69 -6.52
CA GLU A 477 17.66 -7.72 -7.57
C GLU A 477 17.95 -6.32 -7.05
N ILE A 478 18.54 -5.46 -7.88
CA ILE A 478 18.73 -4.04 -7.58
C ILE A 478 18.20 -3.25 -8.76
N LYS A 479 17.20 -2.41 -8.50
CA LYS A 479 16.54 -1.60 -9.51
C LYS A 479 16.69 -0.14 -9.14
N TYR A 480 17.22 0.67 -10.06
CA TYR A 480 17.14 2.12 -9.97
C TYR A 480 16.09 2.63 -10.95
N CYS A 481 15.22 3.51 -10.49
CA CYS A 481 14.36 4.32 -11.34
C CYS A 481 14.28 5.76 -10.83
N PHE A 482 14.05 6.69 -11.75
CA PHE A 482 13.62 8.04 -11.38
C PHE A 482 12.09 8.05 -11.29
N VAL A 483 11.55 8.37 -10.12
CA VAL A 483 10.11 8.52 -9.91
C VAL A 483 9.75 9.97 -10.24
N SER A 484 9.31 10.16 -11.48
CA SER A 484 8.88 11.45 -12.03
C SER A 484 7.53 11.93 -11.47
N GLY A 485 7.06 13.09 -11.92
CA GLY A 485 5.76 13.63 -11.50
C GLY A 485 5.84 14.24 -10.11
N HIS A 486 4.91 13.86 -9.23
CA HIS A 486 4.76 14.45 -7.90
C HIS A 486 5.93 14.13 -6.94
N THR A 487 6.66 13.02 -7.14
CA THR A 487 7.77 12.62 -6.27
C THR A 487 9.09 13.29 -6.63
N GLY A 488 9.48 13.31 -7.90
CA GLY A 488 10.69 14.01 -8.37
C GLY A 488 12.01 13.54 -7.72
N ARG A 489 12.08 12.26 -7.32
CA ARG A 489 13.25 11.65 -6.66
C ARG A 489 13.70 10.40 -7.38
N GLY A 490 15.00 10.14 -7.35
CA GLY A 490 15.53 8.82 -7.70
C GLY A 490 15.27 7.83 -6.57
N MET A 491 14.95 6.58 -6.93
CA MET A 491 14.74 5.49 -5.99
C MET A 491 15.55 4.27 -6.42
N VAL A 492 16.27 3.68 -5.47
CA VAL A 492 16.92 2.37 -5.61
C VAL A 492 16.16 1.37 -4.77
N ARG A 493 15.57 0.34 -5.39
CA ARG A 493 14.96 -0.80 -4.71
C ARG A 493 15.91 -1.99 -4.74
N ILE A 494 16.14 -2.59 -3.59
CA ILE A 494 16.85 -3.87 -3.46
C ILE A 494 15.82 -4.90 -3.01
N THR A 495 15.71 -6.02 -3.73
CA THR A 495 14.81 -7.13 -3.39
C THR A 495 15.62 -8.40 -3.29
N LEU A 496 15.47 -9.12 -2.18
CA LEU A 496 16.12 -10.40 -1.91
C LEU A 496 15.10 -11.53 -2.10
N THR A 497 15.58 -12.65 -2.64
CA THR A 497 14.86 -13.92 -2.52
C THR A 497 14.81 -14.35 -1.04
N PRO A 498 13.82 -15.16 -0.61
CA PRO A 498 13.74 -15.66 0.77
C PRO A 498 15.04 -16.31 1.24
N THR A 499 15.33 -16.28 2.55
CA THR A 499 16.49 -16.99 3.14
C THR A 499 16.18 -18.44 3.51
N ALA A 500 14.90 -18.84 3.48
CA ALA A 500 14.45 -20.22 3.61
C ALA A 500 13.27 -20.54 2.69
N LYS A 501 13.19 -21.81 2.29
CA LYS A 501 12.10 -22.36 1.48
C LYS A 501 11.71 -23.76 1.95
N LEU A 502 10.45 -24.14 1.81
CA LEU A 502 10.04 -25.53 2.03
C LEU A 502 10.26 -26.36 0.75
N ALA A 503 10.83 -27.56 0.90
CA ALA A 503 11.26 -28.42 -0.20
C ALA A 503 10.14 -28.92 -1.14
N ALA A 504 8.86 -28.66 -0.83
CA ALA A 504 7.69 -29.16 -1.56
C ALA A 504 6.82 -28.04 -2.17
N GLU A 505 7.26 -26.78 -2.12
CA GLU A 505 6.45 -25.68 -2.63
C GLU A 505 6.54 -25.60 -4.16
N ASN A 506 5.41 -25.73 -4.85
CA ASN A 506 5.23 -25.34 -6.26
C ASN A 506 5.10 -23.80 -6.40
N GLY A 507 5.76 -23.05 -5.52
CA GLY A 507 5.71 -21.58 -5.48
C GLY A 507 6.65 -20.93 -6.51
N PRO A 508 6.54 -19.61 -6.71
CA PRO A 508 7.41 -18.87 -7.65
C PRO A 508 8.91 -19.01 -7.33
N TRP A 509 9.25 -19.39 -6.10
CA TRP A 509 10.62 -19.55 -5.59
C TRP A 509 11.12 -21.00 -5.56
N ALA A 510 10.34 -21.97 -6.06
CA ALA A 510 10.71 -23.40 -6.02
C ALA A 510 12.10 -23.65 -6.62
N ASN A 511 12.39 -22.97 -7.73
CA ASN A 511 13.62 -23.08 -8.51
C ASN A 511 14.57 -21.88 -8.34
N THR A 512 14.42 -21.07 -7.29
CA THR A 512 15.38 -20.00 -6.98
C THR A 512 16.33 -20.44 -5.86
N GLU A 513 17.57 -19.98 -5.95
CA GLU A 513 18.52 -20.04 -4.83
C GLU A 513 18.03 -19.09 -3.74
N VAL A 514 18.24 -19.46 -2.47
CA VAL A 514 17.89 -18.61 -1.33
C VAL A 514 18.96 -17.55 -1.12
N SER A 515 18.57 -16.37 -0.66
CA SER A 515 19.55 -15.35 -0.30
C SER A 515 20.35 -15.80 0.93
N PRO A 516 21.67 -15.57 0.98
CA PRO A 516 22.42 -15.78 2.21
C PRO A 516 21.94 -14.83 3.31
N SER A 517 21.61 -15.39 4.48
CA SER A 517 21.44 -14.62 5.71
C SER A 517 22.78 -14.04 6.17
N GLY A 518 22.76 -12.90 6.86
CA GLY A 518 23.95 -12.22 7.36
C GLY A 518 23.90 -10.71 7.08
N VAL A 519 25.04 -10.07 7.26
CA VAL A 519 25.19 -8.63 6.98
C VAL A 519 25.44 -8.41 5.50
N TRP A 520 24.50 -7.75 4.84
CA TRP A 520 24.64 -7.19 3.51
C TRP A 520 25.15 -5.76 3.62
N THR A 521 26.09 -5.37 2.78
CA THR A 521 26.68 -4.01 2.82
C THR A 521 26.28 -3.23 1.58
N ILE A 522 25.64 -2.08 1.80
CA ILE A 522 25.33 -1.11 0.76
C ILE A 522 26.38 -0.01 0.85
N THR A 523 27.11 0.22 -0.24
CA THR A 523 28.03 1.36 -0.35
C THR A 523 27.39 2.44 -1.20
N LEU A 524 27.15 3.59 -0.59
CA LEU A 524 26.57 4.78 -1.21
C LEU A 524 27.68 5.80 -1.44
N THR A 525 27.88 6.20 -2.70
CA THR A 525 28.90 7.20 -3.05
C THR A 525 28.24 8.40 -3.70
N ARG A 526 28.35 9.57 -3.08
CA ARG A 526 28.17 10.86 -3.76
C ARG A 526 29.42 11.09 -4.63
N ARG A 527 29.27 11.37 -5.93
CA ARG A 527 30.44 11.44 -6.85
C ARG A 527 31.23 12.74 -6.72
N ALA A 528 30.56 13.90 -6.81
CA ALA A 528 31.16 15.21 -6.56
C ALA A 528 30.08 16.30 -6.45
N PHE A 529 30.26 17.22 -5.51
CA PHE A 529 29.52 18.48 -5.51
C PHE A 529 30.12 19.42 -6.55
N ASN A 530 29.24 20.11 -7.29
CA ASN A 530 29.64 21.18 -8.19
C ASN A 530 29.97 22.46 -7.40
N LYS A 531 30.53 23.47 -8.08
CA LYS A 531 30.98 24.70 -7.42
C LYS A 531 29.83 25.47 -6.75
N ASP A 532 28.65 25.43 -7.32
CA ASP A 532 27.48 26.15 -6.80
C ASP A 532 26.95 25.45 -5.53
N GLU A 533 26.88 24.11 -5.54
CA GLU A 533 26.51 23.30 -4.36
C GLU A 533 27.49 23.51 -3.19
N ILE A 534 28.79 23.64 -3.49
CA ILE A 534 29.81 23.95 -2.48
C ILE A 534 29.63 25.38 -1.95
N ALA A 535 29.41 26.35 -2.85
CA ALA A 535 29.22 27.75 -2.46
C ALA A 535 27.97 27.95 -1.60
N GLN A 536 26.91 27.17 -1.85
CA GLN A 536 25.66 27.20 -1.09
C GLN A 536 25.73 26.40 0.22
N GLY A 537 26.79 25.60 0.44
CA GLY A 537 26.86 24.69 1.58
C GLY A 537 25.77 23.63 1.56
N THR A 538 25.43 23.12 0.37
CA THR A 538 24.40 22.12 0.14
C THR A 538 24.59 20.89 1.05
N VAL A 539 23.50 20.49 1.68
CA VAL A 539 23.39 19.25 2.45
C VAL A 539 22.33 18.39 1.79
N GLU A 540 22.71 17.18 1.41
CA GLU A 540 21.83 16.20 0.77
C GLU A 540 21.58 15.03 1.72
N LYS A 541 20.31 14.68 1.89
CA LYS A 541 19.87 13.56 2.71
C LYS A 541 19.32 12.45 1.83
N ILE A 542 19.73 11.22 2.14
CA ILE A 542 19.24 10.00 1.54
C ILE A 542 18.59 9.18 2.64
N ASP A 543 17.38 8.71 2.36
CA ASP A 543 16.63 7.88 3.29
C ASP A 543 16.51 6.46 2.74
N ALA A 544 16.70 5.48 3.60
CA ALA A 544 16.56 4.07 3.27
C ALA A 544 15.55 3.42 4.21
N TRP A 545 14.55 2.74 3.67
CA TRP A 545 13.55 1.98 4.43
C TRP A 545 13.52 0.52 4.03
N ILE A 546 13.49 -0.35 5.02
CA ILE A 546 13.31 -1.79 4.87
C ILE A 546 11.81 -2.10 4.98
N VAL A 547 11.32 -3.02 4.14
CA VAL A 547 9.95 -3.52 4.23
C VAL A 547 9.69 -4.15 5.60
N SER A 548 8.47 -3.99 6.11
CA SER A 548 8.09 -4.67 7.34
C SER A 548 7.69 -6.10 7.04
N ASP A 549 8.17 -7.02 7.88
CA ASP A 549 7.65 -8.39 7.98
C ASP A 549 6.57 -8.52 9.06
N ASP A 550 6.06 -7.39 9.58
CA ASP A 550 4.90 -7.38 10.47
C ASP A 550 3.67 -7.91 9.73
N GLN A 551 2.90 -8.74 10.44
CA GLN A 551 1.76 -9.44 9.88
C GLN A 551 0.53 -9.12 10.70
N VAL A 552 -0.59 -8.96 10.00
CA VAL A 552 -1.88 -8.75 10.66
C VAL A 552 -2.20 -9.96 11.55
N TYR A 553 -2.82 -9.70 12.71
CA TYR A 553 -3.18 -10.75 13.66
C TYR A 553 -3.93 -11.91 12.99
N GLY A 554 -3.45 -13.14 13.21
CA GLY A 554 -4.05 -14.37 12.68
C GLY A 554 -3.36 -14.92 11.42
N TYR A 555 -2.40 -14.18 10.85
CA TYR A 555 -1.53 -14.66 9.77
C TYR A 555 -0.26 -15.31 10.36
N PRO A 556 0.29 -16.37 9.75
CA PRO A 556 1.53 -16.98 10.20
C PRO A 556 2.68 -16.02 9.96
N LEU A 557 3.59 -15.98 10.93
CA LEU A 557 4.87 -15.32 10.76
C LEU A 557 5.72 -16.15 9.81
N LEU A 558 5.69 -15.78 8.53
CA LEU A 558 6.54 -16.37 7.49
C LEU A 558 7.86 -15.61 7.35
N GLY A 559 7.85 -14.31 7.67
CA GLY A 559 8.98 -13.42 7.56
C GLY A 559 9.82 -13.31 8.83
N GLN A 560 11.05 -12.85 8.69
CA GLN A 560 11.91 -12.47 9.81
C GLN A 560 12.39 -11.04 9.58
N GLN A 561 11.91 -10.10 10.41
CA GLN A 561 12.19 -8.67 10.23
C GLN A 561 13.70 -8.42 10.13
N SER A 562 14.15 -8.08 8.92
CA SER A 562 15.51 -7.60 8.69
C SER A 562 15.64 -6.15 9.18
N TYR A 563 16.87 -5.73 9.49
CA TYR A 563 17.10 -4.43 10.12
C TYR A 563 18.48 -3.85 9.79
N PHE A 564 18.64 -2.53 9.94
CA PHE A 564 19.93 -1.90 9.81
C PHE A 564 20.79 -2.11 11.07
N VAL A 565 22.09 -2.30 10.85
CA VAL A 565 23.09 -2.44 11.92
C VAL A 565 24.04 -1.25 11.89
N ASN A 566 24.37 -0.73 13.06
CA ASN A 566 25.42 0.26 13.22
C ASN A 566 25.93 0.25 14.66
N ASP A 567 27.25 0.26 14.85
CA ASP A 567 27.88 0.26 16.18
C ASP A 567 27.53 1.48 17.04
N LEU A 568 27.02 2.56 16.43
CA LEU A 568 26.61 3.78 17.13
C LEU A 568 25.11 3.81 17.46
N TYR A 569 24.36 2.75 17.12
CA TYR A 569 22.96 2.60 17.49
C TYR A 569 22.84 1.85 18.81
N ASP A 570 22.48 2.58 19.88
CA ASP A 570 22.22 1.98 21.19
C ASP A 570 20.75 1.60 21.32
N ASP A 571 20.50 0.35 21.71
CA ASP A 571 19.16 -0.17 22.04
C ASP A 571 18.72 0.19 23.43
N TYR A 572 19.66 0.16 24.37
CA TYR A 572 19.41 0.29 25.79
C TYR A 572 20.36 1.32 26.37
N ASP A 573 19.84 2.10 27.32
CA ASP A 573 20.68 3.00 28.10
C ASP A 573 21.52 2.26 29.14
N THR A 574 22.34 3.00 29.88
CA THR A 574 23.22 2.44 30.93
C THR A 574 22.47 1.77 32.09
N GLN A 575 21.15 1.94 32.17
CA GLN A 575 20.27 1.32 33.16
C GLN A 575 19.48 0.15 32.57
N GLY A 576 19.71 -0.22 31.30
CA GLY A 576 19.01 -1.31 30.62
C GLY A 576 17.60 -0.94 30.16
N ARG A 577 17.25 0.36 30.14
CA ARG A 577 15.95 0.82 29.63
C ARG A 577 16.06 1.01 28.13
N GLU A 578 15.02 0.62 27.40
CA GLU A 578 14.97 0.78 25.96
C GLU A 578 15.04 2.27 25.58
N ILE A 579 15.94 2.60 24.65
CA ILE A 579 16.06 3.93 24.09
C ILE A 579 15.00 4.05 23.00
N VAL A 580 14.04 4.94 23.22
CA VAL A 580 12.88 5.11 22.33
C VAL A 580 12.96 6.34 21.45
N GLU A 581 13.98 7.18 21.62
CA GLU A 581 14.19 8.37 20.80
C GLU A 581 15.61 8.36 20.24
N ASP A 582 15.79 8.98 19.08
CA ASP A 582 17.14 9.16 18.53
C ASP A 582 17.96 10.04 19.46
N SER A 583 19.09 9.50 19.94
CA SER A 583 20.10 10.31 20.57
C SER A 583 20.71 11.22 19.48
N GLY A 584 21.17 12.43 19.84
CA GLY A 584 21.84 13.34 18.90
C GLY A 584 23.18 12.82 18.33
N GLY A 585 23.42 11.51 18.41
CA GLY A 585 24.58 10.80 17.89
C GLY A 585 24.58 10.68 16.36
N SER A 586 25.73 10.24 15.86
CA SER A 586 26.07 10.14 14.44
C SER A 586 25.65 8.82 13.79
N SER A 587 24.86 7.97 14.47
CA SER A 587 24.32 6.75 13.84
C SER A 587 23.47 7.12 12.63
N PRO A 588 23.68 6.48 11.47
CA PRO A 588 22.81 6.65 10.32
C PRO A 588 21.49 5.89 10.51
N VAL A 589 21.38 4.95 11.45
CA VAL A 589 20.12 4.25 11.76
C VAL A 589 19.28 5.16 12.65
N ARG A 590 18.02 5.37 12.26
CA ARG A 590 17.12 6.35 12.88
C ARG A 590 15.81 5.71 13.31
N ARG A 591 15.25 6.23 14.38
CA ARG A 591 13.91 5.91 14.90
C ARG A 591 12.86 6.89 14.38
N LYS A 592 13.25 8.13 14.05
CA LYS A 592 12.36 9.09 13.39
C LYS A 592 11.97 8.63 11.97
N SER A 593 10.87 9.17 11.44
CA SER A 593 10.42 8.96 10.05
C SER A 593 10.16 7.49 9.69
N LEU A 594 9.68 6.73 10.68
CA LEU A 594 9.17 5.35 10.52
C LEU A 594 7.63 5.31 10.47
N ILE A 595 7.00 6.47 10.36
CA ILE A 595 5.55 6.56 10.18
C ILE A 595 5.10 5.76 8.97
N ASN A 596 3.88 5.25 9.00
CA ASN A 596 3.24 4.58 7.89
C ASN A 596 3.36 5.42 6.60
N ALA A 597 3.90 4.82 5.53
CA ALA A 597 4.16 5.50 4.25
C ALA A 597 2.87 6.01 3.59
N ALA A 598 1.71 5.45 3.93
CA ALA A 598 0.39 5.94 3.50
C ALA A 598 -0.13 7.13 4.32
N ALA A 599 0.45 7.38 5.49
CA ALA A 599 -0.01 8.38 6.46
C ALA A 599 0.69 9.73 6.30
N THR A 600 1.50 9.93 5.26
CA THR A 600 2.19 11.20 4.96
C THR A 600 1.47 12.05 3.92
N GLY A 601 0.31 11.60 3.43
CA GLY A 601 -0.52 12.31 2.46
C GLY A 601 -1.16 13.60 3.00
N GLU A 602 -1.87 14.30 2.13
CA GLU A 602 -2.76 15.40 2.48
C GLU A 602 -4.16 14.86 2.76
N ASN A 603 -5.01 15.63 3.44
CA ASN A 603 -6.41 15.25 3.71
C ASN A 603 -6.62 13.90 4.44
N VAL A 604 -5.59 13.40 5.11
CA VAL A 604 -5.65 12.20 5.97
C VAL A 604 -5.44 12.57 7.44
N ASN A 605 -6.20 11.93 8.31
CA ASN A 605 -6.03 11.99 9.75
C ASN A 605 -5.21 10.77 10.21
N VAL A 606 -4.30 10.93 11.16
CA VAL A 606 -3.35 9.90 11.56
C VAL A 606 -3.35 9.76 13.07
N ALA A 607 -3.56 8.54 13.55
CA ALA A 607 -3.53 8.22 14.98
C ALA A 607 -2.30 7.38 15.33
N GLY A 608 -1.51 7.85 16.30
CA GLY A 608 -0.55 7.04 17.02
C GLY A 608 -1.14 6.46 18.30
N SER A 609 -0.32 5.72 19.04
CA SER A 609 -0.75 4.94 20.20
C SER A 609 -0.11 5.41 21.51
N TYR A 610 -0.88 5.34 22.60
CA TYR A 610 -0.38 5.55 23.96
C TYR A 610 -0.95 4.55 24.98
N TYR A 611 -0.27 4.41 26.10
CA TYR A 611 -0.68 3.64 27.28
C TYR A 611 -1.69 4.42 28.13
N GLU A 612 -2.90 3.88 28.29
CA GLU A 612 -4.00 4.58 28.95
C GLU A 612 -3.68 5.04 30.38
N ARG A 613 -3.05 4.18 31.20
CA ARG A 613 -2.74 4.51 32.60
C ARG A 613 -1.54 5.42 32.76
N GLU A 614 -0.50 5.20 31.97
CA GLU A 614 0.76 5.95 32.06
C GLU A 614 0.65 7.31 31.38
N LEU A 615 -0.29 7.50 30.43
CA LEU A 615 -0.39 8.69 29.58
C LEU A 615 0.92 8.94 28.81
N GLU A 616 1.61 7.86 28.45
CA GLU A 616 2.87 7.83 27.73
C GLU A 616 2.67 7.13 26.39
N GLN A 617 3.38 7.61 25.38
CA GLN A 617 3.35 6.99 24.07
C GLN A 617 3.89 5.55 24.13
N THR A 618 3.27 4.63 23.39
CA THR A 618 3.76 3.25 23.27
C THR A 618 5.04 3.22 22.43
N GLU A 619 5.97 2.36 22.81
CA GLU A 619 7.32 2.30 22.23
C GLU A 619 7.29 2.04 20.73
N TYR A 620 6.42 1.15 20.28
CA TYR A 620 6.25 0.79 18.87
C TYR A 620 5.60 1.88 18.02
N SER A 621 4.89 2.86 18.62
CA SER A 621 4.10 3.83 17.87
C SER A 621 5.03 4.71 17.06
N ALA A 622 4.96 4.54 15.74
CA ALA A 622 5.77 5.29 14.81
C ALA A 622 5.24 6.72 14.64
N GLY A 623 6.15 7.59 14.29
CA GLY A 623 5.90 8.99 13.98
C GLY A 623 7.12 9.59 13.30
N GLY A 624 7.23 10.90 13.37
CA GLY A 624 8.31 11.66 12.78
C GLY A 624 7.88 12.43 11.54
N PRO A 625 8.67 13.44 11.16
CA PRO A 625 8.29 14.37 10.13
C PRO A 625 8.23 13.69 8.76
N LYS A 626 7.36 14.20 7.89
CA LYS A 626 7.39 13.90 6.45
C LYS A 626 8.82 14.13 5.94
N VAL A 627 9.43 13.14 5.32
CA VAL A 627 10.80 13.26 4.80
C VAL A 627 10.82 14.26 3.67
N GLY A 628 11.80 15.17 3.64
CA GLY A 628 12.07 15.98 2.44
C GLY A 628 10.94 16.86 1.92
N ALA A 629 9.87 17.15 2.70
CA ALA A 629 8.93 18.18 2.30
C ALA A 629 9.74 19.42 1.88
N LYS A 630 9.29 20.15 0.84
CA LYS A 630 9.73 21.52 0.52
C LYS A 630 9.34 22.47 1.68
N ALA A 631 9.68 22.09 2.90
CA ALA A 631 9.16 22.51 4.18
C ALA A 631 10.03 23.63 4.73
N GLU A 632 9.98 24.75 4.02
CA GLU A 632 9.99 26.04 4.65
C GLU A 632 8.76 26.89 4.26
N THR A 633 7.95 26.45 3.28
CA THR A 633 6.84 27.26 2.73
C THR A 633 5.43 26.81 3.12
N VAL A 634 5.24 25.61 3.65
CA VAL A 634 3.95 25.12 4.17
C VAL A 634 4.03 25.02 5.69
N ASN A 635 3.08 25.64 6.38
CA ASN A 635 3.01 25.79 7.83
C ASN A 635 3.55 24.54 8.59
N PRO A 636 4.57 24.70 9.48
CA PRO A 636 5.25 23.60 10.19
C PRO A 636 4.31 22.62 10.91
N SER A 637 3.11 23.06 11.28
CA SER A 637 2.08 22.21 11.90
C SER A 637 1.59 21.06 11.01
N TYR A 638 1.72 21.15 9.68
CA TYR A 638 1.31 20.09 8.74
C TYR A 638 2.37 18.97 8.57
N ASN A 639 3.58 19.18 9.08
CA ASN A 639 4.66 18.18 9.05
C ASN A 639 4.69 17.29 10.29
N ARG A 640 3.89 17.60 11.32
CA ARG A 640 3.81 16.81 12.54
C ARG A 640 2.77 15.71 12.35
N LYS A 641 3.24 14.47 12.16
CA LYS A 641 2.41 13.27 12.18
C LYS A 641 2.97 12.28 13.23
N PRO A 642 2.12 11.51 13.94
CA PRO A 642 0.65 11.46 13.84
C PRO A 642 -0.02 12.76 14.28
N ASP A 643 -1.29 12.96 13.94
CA ASP A 643 -2.05 14.14 14.37
C ASP A 643 -2.35 14.06 15.87
N LEU A 644 -2.62 12.88 16.39
CA LEU A 644 -2.88 12.67 17.82
C LEU A 644 -2.50 11.25 18.24
N LEU A 645 -2.52 10.99 19.54
CA LEU A 645 -2.43 9.65 20.10
C LEU A 645 -3.78 9.21 20.69
N ALA A 646 -4.15 7.95 20.48
CA ALA A 646 -5.30 7.34 21.15
C ALA A 646 -4.88 6.10 21.96
N ALA A 647 -5.64 5.79 23.00
CA ALA A 647 -5.33 4.69 23.90
C ALA A 647 -5.44 3.36 23.13
N SER A 648 -4.35 2.61 23.06
CA SER A 648 -4.38 1.27 22.45
C SER A 648 -3.85 0.17 23.37
N GLU A 649 -3.25 0.56 24.48
CA GLU A 649 -2.76 -0.32 25.52
C GLU A 649 -3.34 0.12 26.86
N GLY A 650 -3.80 -0.81 27.69
CA GLY A 650 -4.32 -0.46 29.02
C GLY A 650 -3.21 0.04 29.94
N SER A 651 -2.05 -0.63 29.93
CA SER A 651 -0.84 -0.19 30.62
C SER A 651 0.37 -0.99 30.14
N ARG A 652 1.59 -0.66 30.59
CA ARG A 652 2.82 -1.44 30.27
C ARG A 652 2.76 -2.94 30.63
N ILE A 653 1.79 -3.32 31.47
CA ILE A 653 1.56 -4.71 31.91
C ILE A 653 0.15 -5.23 31.56
N HIS A 654 -0.78 -4.35 31.20
CA HIS A 654 -2.13 -4.71 30.79
C HIS A 654 -2.25 -4.51 29.28
N TYR A 655 -2.02 -5.60 28.56
CA TYR A 655 -2.01 -5.61 27.11
C TYR A 655 -3.39 -5.31 26.51
N GLY A 656 -3.39 -4.36 25.58
CA GLY A 656 -4.46 -4.05 24.65
C GLY A 656 -5.69 -3.34 25.25
N VAL A 657 -6.56 -2.92 24.34
CA VAL A 657 -7.92 -2.46 24.66
C VAL A 657 -8.91 -3.58 24.38
N LEU A 658 -9.95 -3.70 25.21
CA LEU A 658 -10.99 -4.71 25.05
C LEU A 658 -12.02 -4.30 23.99
N ALA A 659 -12.17 -5.13 22.95
CA ALA A 659 -13.24 -5.02 21.96
C ALA A 659 -13.75 -6.42 21.57
N ALA A 660 -14.72 -6.47 20.66
CA ALA A 660 -15.32 -7.72 20.21
C ALA A 660 -14.28 -8.69 19.61
N GLY A 661 -14.38 -9.96 19.98
CA GLY A 661 -13.80 -11.03 19.18
C GLY A 661 -14.63 -11.28 17.93
N SER A 662 -14.21 -12.24 17.09
CA SER A 662 -14.85 -12.50 15.80
C SER A 662 -16.33 -12.92 15.88
N MET A 663 -16.75 -13.48 17.01
CA MET A 663 -18.13 -13.92 17.27
C MET A 663 -18.81 -13.07 18.35
N SER A 664 -20.13 -12.97 18.25
CA SER A 664 -21.00 -12.39 19.26
C SER A 664 -20.74 -12.96 20.65
N GLY A 665 -20.68 -12.09 21.66
CA GLY A 665 -20.42 -12.47 23.05
C GLY A 665 -18.95 -12.70 23.39
N SER A 666 -18.04 -12.71 22.41
CA SER A 666 -16.60 -12.76 22.64
C SER A 666 -16.03 -11.35 22.83
N VAL A 667 -15.11 -11.20 23.79
CA VAL A 667 -14.33 -9.98 24.02
C VAL A 667 -12.85 -10.38 24.13
N ARG A 668 -11.98 -9.61 23.47
CA ARG A 668 -10.56 -9.89 23.37
C ARG A 668 -9.75 -8.59 23.49
N PRO A 669 -8.56 -8.62 24.12
CA PRO A 669 -7.63 -7.49 24.07
C PRO A 669 -6.86 -7.48 22.75
N MET A 670 -6.60 -6.29 22.21
CA MET A 670 -5.64 -6.07 21.12
C MET A 670 -4.96 -4.72 21.33
N GLY A 671 -3.66 -4.67 21.08
CA GLY A 671 -2.87 -3.44 21.08
C GLY A 671 -2.37 -3.09 19.69
N GLY A 672 -1.95 -1.83 19.50
CA GLY A 672 -1.38 -1.35 18.23
C GLY A 672 -1.96 -0.03 17.75
N THR A 673 -1.26 0.65 16.84
CA THR A 673 -1.79 1.87 16.21
C THR A 673 -3.05 1.60 15.39
N SER A 674 -3.27 0.36 14.96
CA SER A 674 -4.51 -0.11 14.32
C SER A 674 -5.73 -0.10 15.25
N VAL A 675 -5.53 -0.12 16.58
CA VAL A 675 -6.55 0.02 17.63
C VAL A 675 -6.78 1.50 17.98
N ALA A 676 -5.74 2.33 17.86
CA ALA A 676 -5.83 3.78 18.06
C ALA A 676 -6.61 4.51 16.95
N ALA A 677 -6.36 4.19 15.68
CA ALA A 677 -7.04 4.78 14.53
C ALA A 677 -8.59 4.74 14.62
N PRO A 678 -9.24 3.59 14.92
CA PRO A 678 -10.69 3.52 14.98
C PRO A 678 -11.28 4.33 16.15
N MET A 679 -10.52 4.60 17.21
CA MET A 679 -10.97 5.52 18.27
C MET A 679 -11.09 6.95 17.75
N PHE A 680 -10.11 7.40 16.96
CA PHE A 680 -10.15 8.71 16.34
C PHE A 680 -11.27 8.77 15.29
N ALA A 681 -11.44 7.73 14.47
CA ALA A 681 -12.55 7.64 13.52
C ALA A 681 -13.92 7.80 14.21
N ARG A 682 -14.14 7.10 15.32
CA ARG A 682 -15.38 7.24 16.10
C ARG A 682 -15.57 8.65 16.64
N ARG A 683 -14.50 9.27 17.16
CA ARG A 683 -14.60 10.64 17.68
C ARG A 683 -14.90 11.66 16.58
N LEU A 684 -14.32 11.49 15.39
CA LEU A 684 -14.65 12.33 14.23
C LEU A 684 -16.12 12.20 13.85
N ALA A 685 -16.69 11.00 13.90
CA ALA A 685 -18.10 10.80 13.62
C ALA A 685 -19.02 11.50 14.64
N ASP A 686 -18.62 11.53 15.92
CA ASP A 686 -19.38 12.26 16.94
C ASP A 686 -19.29 13.79 16.77
N GLU A 687 -18.17 14.31 16.25
CA GLU A 687 -18.05 15.73 15.89
C GLU A 687 -18.82 16.07 14.61
N LEU A 688 -18.76 15.23 13.57
CA LEU A 688 -19.48 15.39 12.31
C LEU A 688 -20.99 15.32 12.45
N ALA A 689 -21.50 14.60 13.46
CA ALA A 689 -22.91 14.58 13.79
C ALA A 689 -23.45 15.94 14.26
N LYS A 690 -22.57 16.91 14.60
CA LYS A 690 -22.99 18.27 15.00
C LYS A 690 -23.42 19.07 13.75
N PRO A 691 -24.54 19.81 13.81
CA PRO A 691 -25.05 20.55 12.65
C PRO A 691 -24.03 21.49 12.01
N GLY A 692 -23.83 21.37 10.69
CA GLY A 692 -22.95 22.24 9.91
C GLY A 692 -21.45 22.01 10.11
N CYS A 693 -21.05 20.92 10.78
CA CYS A 693 -19.65 20.58 10.95
C CYS A 693 -19.06 19.95 9.68
N THR A 694 -18.02 20.57 9.12
CA THR A 694 -17.27 20.00 7.99
C THR A 694 -16.22 19.01 8.47
N SER A 695 -15.71 18.13 7.58
CA SER A 695 -14.61 17.21 7.89
C SER A 695 -13.39 17.90 8.50
N LEU A 696 -12.98 19.05 7.96
CA LEU A 696 -11.87 19.82 8.52
C LEU A 696 -12.20 20.39 9.90
N ALA A 697 -13.40 20.95 10.08
CA ALA A 697 -13.83 21.50 11.36
C ALA A 697 -13.91 20.41 12.44
N ALA A 698 -14.39 19.21 12.08
CA ALA A 698 -14.43 18.06 12.98
C ALA A 698 -13.02 17.69 13.46
N THR A 699 -12.05 17.57 12.54
CA THR A 699 -10.65 17.30 12.90
C THR A 699 -10.08 18.37 13.84
N VAL A 700 -10.29 19.65 13.53
CA VAL A 700 -9.84 20.76 14.37
C VAL A 700 -10.47 20.69 15.76
N ASN A 701 -11.79 20.47 15.86
CA ASN A 701 -12.49 20.35 17.15
C ASN A 701 -11.96 19.18 17.99
N VAL A 702 -11.62 18.04 17.37
CA VAL A 702 -11.01 16.93 18.10
C VAL A 702 -9.63 17.33 18.63
N ILE A 703 -8.80 17.95 17.79
CA ILE A 703 -7.45 18.38 18.15
C ILE A 703 -7.47 19.42 19.28
N GLU A 704 -8.38 20.40 19.22
CA GLU A 704 -8.54 21.40 20.28
C GLU A 704 -9.02 20.81 21.62
N GLY A 705 -9.66 19.64 21.58
CA GLY A 705 -10.16 18.92 22.75
C GLY A 705 -9.18 17.93 23.38
N LEU A 706 -7.96 17.80 22.86
CA LEU A 706 -6.96 16.85 23.34
C LEU A 706 -6.38 17.28 24.70
N ASP A 707 -6.01 16.28 25.50
CA ASP A 707 -5.21 16.54 26.69
C ASP A 707 -3.74 16.69 26.32
N SER A 708 -3.07 17.67 26.92
CA SER A 708 -1.62 17.78 26.83
C SER A 708 -0.94 16.84 27.82
N SER A 709 0.21 16.30 27.43
CA SER A 709 1.08 15.56 28.33
C SER A 709 2.53 15.95 28.07
N SER A 710 3.28 16.20 29.14
CA SER A 710 4.70 16.55 29.06
C SER A 710 5.60 15.35 28.71
N SER A 711 5.06 14.13 28.68
CA SER A 711 5.77 12.92 28.27
C SER A 711 5.81 12.72 26.76
N LEU A 712 5.04 13.52 26.00
CA LEU A 712 4.96 13.41 24.55
C LEU A 712 6.18 14.03 23.88
N THR A 713 6.69 13.36 22.86
CA THR A 713 7.79 13.88 22.05
C THR A 713 7.27 14.63 20.84
N ASP A 714 8.02 15.62 20.38
CA ASP A 714 7.60 16.49 19.29
C ASP A 714 7.42 15.75 17.96
N GLU A 715 8.16 14.66 17.78
CA GLU A 715 8.18 13.88 16.55
C GLU A 715 7.01 12.90 16.48
N ARG A 716 6.54 12.36 17.62
CA ARG A 716 5.59 11.24 17.62
C ARG A 716 4.33 11.47 18.44
N GLY A 717 4.32 12.49 19.30
CA GLY A 717 3.21 12.80 20.20
C GLY A 717 2.03 13.52 19.55
N GLY A 718 2.18 13.97 18.31
CA GLY A 718 1.15 14.75 17.62
C GLY A 718 0.74 16.01 18.38
N PHE A 719 -0.55 16.34 18.33
CA PHE A 719 -1.14 17.48 19.04
C PHE A 719 -1.56 17.14 20.48
N GLY A 720 -1.58 15.87 20.89
CA GLY A 720 -1.93 15.46 22.25
C GLY A 720 -2.62 14.10 22.34
N LEU A 721 -3.20 13.84 23.51
CA LEU A 721 -3.87 12.59 23.85
C LEU A 721 -5.39 12.71 23.65
N LEU A 722 -5.95 11.80 22.86
CA LEU A 722 -7.39 11.62 22.73
C LEU A 722 -7.91 10.88 23.96
N LYS A 723 -8.86 11.50 24.67
CA LYS A 723 -9.51 10.87 25.83
C LYS A 723 -10.14 9.53 25.43
N PRO A 724 -9.86 8.45 26.20
CA PRO A 724 -10.48 7.17 25.94
C PRO A 724 -11.98 7.27 26.22
N PHE A 725 -12.79 6.59 25.42
CA PHE A 725 -14.21 6.39 25.72
C PHE A 725 -14.38 4.98 26.29
N HIS A 726 -14.64 4.88 27.59
CA HIS A 726 -14.93 3.59 28.21
C HIS A 726 -16.26 3.06 27.69
N ARG A 727 -16.24 1.87 27.07
CA ARG A 727 -17.48 1.14 26.78
C ARG A 727 -18.09 0.59 28.06
N VAL A 728 -19.43 0.56 28.10
CA VAL A 728 -20.23 -0.15 29.12
C VAL A 728 -19.84 -1.63 29.25
N LYS A 729 -19.20 -2.24 28.24
CA LYS A 729 -18.68 -3.62 28.32
C LYS A 729 -17.64 -3.81 29.43
N GLU A 730 -16.81 -2.82 29.77
CA GLU A 730 -15.91 -2.91 30.94
C GLU A 730 -16.69 -2.96 32.25
N LYS A 731 -17.85 -2.27 32.34
CA LYS A 731 -18.71 -2.34 33.52
C LYS A 731 -19.40 -3.69 33.68
N ARG A 732 -19.78 -4.38 32.59
CA ARG A 732 -20.44 -5.71 32.66
C ARG A 732 -19.57 -6.78 33.31
N PHE A 733 -18.24 -6.74 33.12
CA PHE A 733 -17.34 -7.76 33.69
C PHE A 733 -16.87 -7.45 35.11
N ILE A 734 -16.94 -6.18 35.56
CA ILE A 734 -16.58 -5.82 36.93
C ILE A 734 -17.73 -6.11 37.91
N THR A 735 -18.99 -6.08 37.45
CA THR A 735 -20.16 -6.21 38.33
C THR A 735 -20.66 -7.65 38.58
N ASP A 736 -20.19 -8.66 37.84
CA ASP A 736 -20.66 -10.06 37.98
C ASP A 736 -19.76 -10.94 38.88
N SER A 737 -18.83 -10.34 39.64
CA SER A 737 -18.08 -11.07 40.68
C SER A 737 -18.84 -11.26 42.01
N SER A 738 -20.13 -10.89 42.05
CA SER A 738 -20.99 -11.04 43.23
C SER A 738 -22.36 -11.64 42.90
N ALA A 739 -22.39 -12.77 42.20
CA ALA A 739 -23.57 -13.63 42.07
C ALA A 739 -23.22 -15.10 42.35
#